data_AF-A0A497QXE8-F1
#
_entry.id   AF-A0A497QXE8-F1
#
_cell.length_a   1.000
_cell.length_b   1.000
_cell.length_c   1.000
_cell.angle_alpha   90.00
_cell.angle_beta   90.00
_cell.angle_gamma   90.00
#
_symmetry.space_group_name_H-M   'P 1'
#
loop_
_entity.id
_entity.type
_entity.pdbx_description
1 polymer ?
#
loop_
_entity_poly.entity_id
_entity_poly.type
_entity_poly.pdbx_seq_one_letter_code
_entity_poly.pdbx_strand_id
1 'polypeptide(L)'
;MFNNKISFREQRRMLGIFFLLALFLFITPLKSSVIRTASSSRFSVEITDSSFTSSTGPSPITGGFVSKSAFPFPDEPLIRVAVYNEPNLTSPSYDGSFGYNTNNITALLDILSVNPRFDISLLTASEISGHILTTANFDVFIMLDNNPREFIVNNVLDFWLAGGGLLSFDSSAAFLAYSGILPPESAGDDGYFNIWRYFSFGYNFTVRHPIAKAYSLGTVIPADGAYGYASWNWTALSAFTIGGDLVPVAHSPTDENEITILAFDPTDRGGKVVSIGFDVDHESIPKLNQLIRNSINWLAPRPKARIAFDLSHLPRLGIDDWDEFSSYPGYYYGMRDLLVAHQYTVDKLFPVSSGDNFTLERLQKYDMLILTANDYNYTEGDRIAIEAWIANGGSLLAMTDRPYLSFAKPAQQANLLLSPFGLAVNISLPGVIGSNGITEFEKHPTIDGCSSITLSYYAYLNVSGEAFPIWKDGANIHVAGSEYGKGRVIFVSDINWLQSVSGIIDLTDNKQFLLNVANWLTASTAKVLMYTDWLSSPNFYRTPLALALNDLGVKYYLAAPYDAVNFAYLNLSLNLYSWDLVIIDNPSSFGLNNYFAEISDYIDSGGHLIMSYFNVDNYPANPLWAKLGFRFNATFSDQPSLYIWDAGHDIFSQPVDYKADNFTYGTIYFDDGDKLTIFTNATALAGITATEQTDEAVIVLRNDEQTLFNGYLLDEFSADTDDSTVMDSFELWKNEIAFMLRPKLTFTPSFPTTILKGNAYNYTIEMQNHGLTAARAGQIELILPTGFGTTTDPLVQSFTLPKDDTSGLTWSIQFDTVGNYTLTFEAIYQGFIGTKYEGGTLTYVISVTKTQLLPQYLWYIIGGVLGLILLIIIITVIIKKSKSKKS
;
A
#
# COMPACT_ATOMS: atom_id res chain seq x y z
N MET A 1 38.51 -112.38 10.60
CA MET A 1 37.77 -111.96 11.82
C MET A 1 37.06 -110.64 11.51
N PHE A 2 35.74 -110.63 11.71
CA PHE A 2 34.80 -109.50 11.91
C PHE A 2 34.95 -108.24 11.00
N ASN A 3 34.14 -107.95 9.98
CA ASN A 3 32.66 -107.85 9.84
C ASN A 3 32.05 -106.58 10.46
N ASN A 4 31.63 -105.62 9.62
CA ASN A 4 30.31 -104.95 9.59
C ASN A 4 30.36 -103.72 8.66
N LYS A 5 29.83 -103.79 7.43
CA LYS A 5 28.44 -103.49 7.02
C LYS A 5 27.97 -102.07 7.38
N ILE A 6 28.20 -101.12 6.47
CA ILE A 6 27.35 -99.92 6.35
C ILE A 6 26.04 -100.35 5.71
N SER A 7 24.92 -100.03 6.37
CA SER A 7 23.61 -100.56 6.03
C SER A 7 22.99 -99.89 4.80
N PHE A 8 22.28 -100.69 4.02
CA PHE A 8 21.45 -100.34 2.86
C PHE A 8 20.34 -99.29 3.15
N ARG A 9 20.19 -98.86 4.41
CA ARG A 9 19.20 -97.87 4.85
C ARG A 9 19.60 -96.41 4.53
N GLU A 10 20.90 -96.11 4.41
CA GLU A 10 21.35 -94.73 4.11
C GLU A 10 21.27 -94.37 2.62
N GLN A 11 21.46 -95.34 1.72
CA GLN A 11 21.32 -95.10 0.27
C GLN A 11 19.87 -94.84 -0.16
N ARG A 12 18.88 -95.46 0.50
CA ARG A 12 17.45 -95.19 0.23
C ARG A 12 16.99 -93.81 0.73
N ARG A 13 17.58 -93.27 1.80
CA ARG A 13 17.25 -91.92 2.29
C ARG A 13 17.75 -90.81 1.35
N MET A 14 18.93 -90.98 0.76
CA MET A 14 19.44 -90.00 -0.23
C MET A 14 18.71 -90.07 -1.57
N LEU A 15 18.30 -91.26 -2.04
CA LEU A 15 17.53 -91.39 -3.27
C LEU A 15 16.09 -90.85 -3.12
N GLY A 16 15.47 -91.00 -1.94
CA GLY A 16 14.14 -90.47 -1.65
C GLY A 16 14.09 -88.94 -1.58
N ILE A 17 15.14 -88.29 -1.05
CA ILE A 17 15.24 -86.82 -1.01
C ILE A 17 15.47 -86.25 -2.42
N PHE A 18 16.24 -86.92 -3.27
CA PHE A 18 16.42 -86.51 -4.67
C PHE A 18 15.15 -86.64 -5.50
N PHE A 19 14.32 -87.67 -5.26
CA PHE A 19 13.07 -87.84 -5.98
C PHE A 19 11.99 -86.82 -5.56
N LEU A 20 11.97 -86.40 -4.29
CA LEU A 20 11.03 -85.36 -3.80
C LEU A 20 11.39 -83.95 -4.30
N LEU A 21 12.69 -83.62 -4.40
CA LEU A 21 13.14 -82.33 -4.95
C LEU A 21 12.94 -82.22 -6.47
N ALA A 22 13.08 -83.32 -7.21
CA ALA A 22 12.77 -83.35 -8.65
C ALA A 22 11.25 -83.27 -8.92
N LEU A 23 10.42 -83.83 -8.03
CA LEU A 23 8.95 -83.78 -8.17
C LEU A 23 8.38 -82.38 -7.88
N PHE A 24 9.01 -81.60 -6.99
CA PHE A 24 8.60 -80.23 -6.67
C PHE A 24 8.93 -79.21 -7.78
N LEU A 25 9.94 -79.50 -8.61
CA LEU A 25 10.33 -78.64 -9.74
C LEU A 25 9.55 -78.93 -11.04
N PHE A 26 8.82 -80.05 -11.13
CA PHE A 26 8.12 -80.46 -12.36
C PHE A 26 6.58 -80.54 -12.24
N ILE A 27 6.00 -80.34 -11.06
CA ILE A 27 4.53 -80.34 -10.88
C ILE A 27 4.04 -78.98 -10.36
N THR A 28 4.06 -77.97 -11.22
CA THR A 28 3.04 -76.91 -11.21
C THR A 28 2.45 -76.82 -12.62
N PRO A 29 1.13 -76.96 -12.78
CA PRO A 29 0.51 -77.08 -14.09
C PRO A 29 0.49 -75.71 -14.79
N LEU A 30 1.03 -75.67 -16.00
CA LEU A 30 0.69 -74.68 -17.02
C LEU A 30 -0.81 -74.83 -17.35
N LYS A 31 -1.67 -74.17 -16.56
CA LYS A 31 -3.04 -73.92 -16.97
C LYS A 31 -3.05 -72.69 -17.87
N SER A 32 -3.39 -72.94 -19.13
CA SER A 32 -3.82 -71.95 -20.10
C SER A 32 -5.00 -71.14 -19.54
N SER A 33 -4.72 -69.94 -19.05
CA SER A 33 -5.71 -68.87 -19.02
C SER A 33 -5.19 -67.77 -19.91
N VAL A 34 -5.98 -67.38 -20.89
CA VAL A 34 -5.86 -66.11 -21.61
C VAL A 34 -5.91 -65.01 -20.56
N ILE A 35 -4.75 -64.64 -20.03
CA ILE A 35 -4.58 -63.41 -19.24
C ILE A 35 -4.43 -62.33 -20.30
N ARG A 36 -5.52 -61.60 -20.56
CA ARG A 36 -5.39 -60.22 -21.04
C ARG A 36 -4.61 -59.49 -19.95
N THR A 37 -3.29 -59.45 -20.08
CA THR A 37 -2.44 -58.58 -19.30
C THR A 37 -2.73 -57.17 -19.80
N ALA A 38 -3.67 -56.49 -19.15
CA ALA A 38 -3.53 -55.05 -19.02
C ALA A 38 -2.20 -54.88 -18.28
N SER A 39 -1.15 -54.49 -19.01
CA SER A 39 0.11 -54.11 -18.41
C SER A 39 -0.17 -52.88 -17.53
N SER A 40 -0.38 -53.07 -16.24
CA SER A 40 -0.33 -51.97 -15.28
C SER A 40 1.12 -51.53 -15.19
N SER A 41 1.48 -50.62 -16.10
CA SER A 41 2.73 -49.90 -16.05
C SER A 41 2.66 -49.03 -14.79
N ARG A 42 3.60 -49.19 -13.86
CA ARG A 42 3.78 -48.24 -12.76
C ARG A 42 4.77 -47.19 -13.25
N PHE A 43 4.52 -45.94 -12.90
CA PHE A 43 5.36 -44.80 -13.27
C PHE A 43 5.97 -44.24 -11.98
N SER A 44 7.18 -43.72 -12.06
CA SER A 44 7.85 -43.00 -10.98
C SER A 44 7.94 -41.54 -11.39
N VAL A 45 7.46 -40.65 -10.54
CA VAL A 45 7.55 -39.21 -10.76
C VAL A 45 8.86 -38.73 -10.16
N GLU A 46 9.64 -37.98 -10.94
CA GLU A 46 10.86 -37.33 -10.50
C GLU A 46 10.70 -35.83 -10.75
N ILE A 47 10.88 -35.03 -9.71
CA ILE A 47 10.81 -33.57 -9.80
C ILE A 47 12.25 -33.09 -9.99
N THR A 48 12.53 -32.44 -11.12
CA THR A 48 13.82 -31.82 -11.39
C THR A 48 13.62 -30.32 -11.50
N ASP A 49 14.24 -29.59 -10.58
CA ASP A 49 14.37 -28.14 -10.61
C ASP A 49 15.40 -27.74 -11.68
N SER A 50 15.06 -26.83 -12.59
CA SER A 50 16.02 -26.24 -13.53
C SER A 50 16.89 -25.14 -12.90
N SER A 51 16.76 -24.88 -11.60
CA SER A 51 17.35 -23.72 -10.93
C SER A 51 17.79 -23.88 -9.47
N PHE A 52 18.17 -25.07 -8.97
CA PHE A 52 19.20 -25.24 -7.92
C PHE A 52 19.46 -26.72 -7.64
N THR A 53 20.71 -27.11 -7.38
CA THR A 53 21.07 -28.50 -7.01
C THR A 53 21.45 -28.59 -5.55
N SER A 54 20.78 -29.46 -4.77
CA SER A 54 21.39 -30.07 -3.58
C SER A 54 20.76 -31.44 -3.26
N SER A 55 21.52 -32.27 -2.56
CA SER A 55 21.57 -33.73 -2.69
C SER A 55 20.68 -34.55 -1.73
N THR A 56 19.98 -35.53 -2.30
CA THR A 56 19.68 -36.91 -1.88
C THR A 56 19.35 -37.25 -0.40
N GLY A 57 18.07 -37.62 -0.18
CA GLY A 57 17.62 -38.57 0.86
C GLY A 57 16.14 -38.93 0.65
N PRO A 58 15.70 -40.20 0.82
CA PRO A 58 14.31 -40.59 0.58
C PRO A 58 13.47 -40.35 1.84
N SER A 59 12.73 -39.25 1.85
CA SER A 59 11.56 -38.99 2.70
C SER A 59 10.43 -38.50 1.79
N PRO A 60 9.15 -38.55 2.20
CA PRO A 60 8.08 -37.86 1.47
C PRO A 60 8.50 -36.39 1.34
N ILE A 61 8.75 -35.95 0.11
CA ILE A 61 9.23 -34.60 -0.19
C ILE A 61 8.03 -33.66 -0.10
N THR A 62 7.74 -33.16 1.09
CA THR A 62 7.03 -31.88 1.26
C THR A 62 8.03 -30.77 0.97
N GLY A 63 8.27 -30.50 -0.31
CA GLY A 63 9.04 -29.34 -0.76
C GLY A 63 8.11 -28.15 -0.87
N GLY A 64 7.95 -27.40 0.22
CA GLY A 64 7.30 -26.09 0.16
C GLY A 64 8.26 -25.09 -0.49
N PHE A 65 7.89 -24.52 -1.63
CA PHE A 65 8.63 -23.43 -2.25
C PHE A 65 8.21 -22.11 -1.62
N VAL A 66 9.07 -21.42 -0.89
CA VAL A 66 8.82 -20.02 -0.47
C VAL A 66 9.28 -19.11 -1.60
N SER A 67 8.35 -18.67 -2.45
CA SER A 67 8.64 -17.60 -3.40
C SER A 67 8.45 -16.27 -2.67
N LYS A 68 9.54 -15.51 -2.57
CA LYS A 68 9.51 -14.12 -2.10
C LYS A 68 8.90 -13.32 -3.26
N SER A 69 7.69 -12.80 -3.14
CA SER A 69 7.08 -11.97 -4.20
C SER A 69 7.38 -10.50 -3.95
N ALA A 70 7.35 -9.67 -4.98
CA ALA A 70 7.29 -8.20 -4.89
C ALA A 70 5.96 -7.65 -5.43
N PHE A 71 5.77 -6.36 -5.19
CA PHE A 71 4.52 -5.73 -4.74
C PHE A 71 3.29 -5.81 -5.66
N PRO A 72 2.13 -6.23 -5.13
CA PRO A 72 0.82 -5.80 -5.56
C PRO A 72 0.38 -4.66 -4.64
N PHE A 73 1.06 -3.51 -4.70
CA PHE A 73 0.25 -2.30 -4.66
C PHE A 73 -0.61 -2.35 -5.93
N PRO A 74 -1.84 -1.79 -5.94
CA PRO A 74 -2.54 -1.63 -7.22
C PRO A 74 -1.54 -1.11 -8.27
N ASP A 75 -1.67 -1.50 -9.56
CA ASP A 75 -1.13 -0.66 -10.64
C ASP A 75 -1.34 0.77 -10.18
N GLU A 76 -0.25 1.53 -9.97
CA GLU A 76 -0.36 2.76 -9.19
C GLU A 76 -1.60 3.51 -9.67
N PRO A 77 -2.53 3.86 -8.77
CA PRO A 77 -3.92 4.12 -9.12
C PRO A 77 -4.01 5.09 -10.30
N LEU A 78 -4.95 4.81 -11.22
CA LEU A 78 -5.21 5.69 -12.34
C LEU A 78 -5.38 7.12 -11.81
N ILE A 79 -4.69 8.07 -12.43
CA ILE A 79 -4.83 9.48 -12.11
C ILE A 79 -6.03 9.98 -12.92
N ARG A 80 -7.06 10.41 -12.21
CA ARG A 80 -8.33 10.86 -12.80
C ARG A 80 -8.19 12.33 -13.12
N VAL A 81 -8.17 12.66 -14.40
CA VAL A 81 -7.88 14.00 -14.90
C VAL A 81 -9.16 14.61 -15.48
N ALA A 82 -9.62 15.70 -14.88
CA ALA A 82 -10.66 16.54 -15.46
C ALA A 82 -10.01 17.64 -16.31
N VAL A 83 -10.47 17.80 -17.55
CA VAL A 83 -10.03 18.88 -18.46
C VAL A 83 -11.20 19.82 -18.69
N TYR A 84 -10.99 21.11 -18.45
CA TYR A 84 -12.01 22.11 -18.72
C TYR A 84 -12.20 22.29 -20.22
N ASN A 85 -13.39 21.93 -20.71
CA ASN A 85 -13.78 22.06 -22.11
C ASN A 85 -14.81 23.16 -22.30
N GLU A 86 -14.32 24.35 -22.61
CA GLU A 86 -15.13 25.55 -22.76
C GLU A 86 -15.02 26.09 -24.20
N PRO A 87 -16.06 25.87 -25.04
CA PRO A 87 -16.02 26.30 -26.44
C PRO A 87 -16.24 27.81 -26.61
N ASN A 88 -16.80 28.52 -25.63
CA ASN A 88 -16.88 29.97 -25.70
C ASN A 88 -15.54 30.58 -25.22
N LEU A 89 -14.87 31.35 -26.07
CA LEU A 89 -13.54 31.89 -25.76
C LEU A 89 -13.58 33.35 -25.28
N THR A 90 -14.78 33.88 -25.01
CA THR A 90 -14.91 35.22 -24.43
C THR A 90 -14.35 35.23 -23.03
N SER A 91 -13.42 36.14 -22.75
CA SER A 91 -12.85 36.32 -21.40
C SER A 91 -13.93 36.64 -20.38
N PRO A 92 -13.90 35.99 -19.21
CA PRO A 92 -14.72 36.38 -18.06
C PRO A 92 -14.46 37.84 -17.67
N SER A 93 -15.44 38.48 -17.05
CA SER A 93 -15.38 39.86 -16.58
C SER A 93 -14.30 40.13 -15.52
N TYR A 94 -13.79 39.09 -14.86
CA TYR A 94 -12.68 39.22 -13.93
C TYR A 94 -11.31 39.25 -14.61
N ASP A 95 -11.20 38.83 -15.87
CA ASP A 95 -9.93 38.78 -16.61
C ASP A 95 -9.69 40.11 -17.33
N GLY A 96 -8.79 40.91 -16.78
CA GLY A 96 -8.37 42.22 -17.27
C GLY A 96 -7.12 42.18 -18.17
N SER A 97 -6.60 40.99 -18.48
CA SER A 97 -5.33 40.82 -19.19
C SER A 97 -5.38 41.13 -20.70
N PHE A 98 -6.60 41.24 -21.26
CA PHE A 98 -6.87 41.32 -22.70
C PHE A 98 -6.28 40.15 -23.51
N GLY A 99 -5.94 39.04 -22.84
CA GLY A 99 -5.45 37.80 -23.46
C GLY A 99 -6.50 37.14 -24.35
N TYR A 100 -6.03 36.29 -25.26
CA TYR A 100 -6.90 35.47 -26.10
C TYR A 100 -7.03 34.09 -25.46
N ASN A 101 -8.18 33.76 -24.89
CA ASN A 101 -8.42 32.40 -24.43
C ASN A 101 -8.45 31.44 -25.61
N THR A 102 -7.89 30.25 -25.44
CA THR A 102 -7.98 29.16 -26.41
C THR A 102 -8.64 27.93 -25.76
N ASN A 103 -8.79 26.84 -26.52
CA ASN A 103 -9.37 25.60 -26.00
C ASN A 103 -8.73 24.42 -26.75
N ASN A 104 -7.41 24.31 -26.64
CA ASN A 104 -6.59 23.38 -27.42
C ASN A 104 -6.63 21.92 -26.92
N ILE A 105 -7.83 21.42 -26.68
CA ILE A 105 -8.09 20.10 -26.10
C ILE A 105 -7.44 18.99 -26.91
N THR A 106 -7.52 19.03 -28.24
CA THR A 106 -6.97 17.96 -29.09
C THR A 106 -5.47 17.79 -28.85
N ALA A 107 -4.72 18.90 -28.80
CA ALA A 107 -3.28 18.86 -28.55
C ALA A 107 -2.96 18.30 -27.16
N LEU A 108 -3.71 18.71 -26.13
CA LEU A 108 -3.56 18.12 -24.80
C LEU A 108 -3.84 16.61 -24.81
N LEU A 109 -4.95 16.17 -25.42
CA LEU A 109 -5.31 14.75 -25.47
C LEU A 109 -4.25 13.90 -26.18
N ASP A 110 -3.62 14.43 -27.23
CA ASP A 110 -2.50 13.77 -27.89
C ASP A 110 -1.29 13.63 -26.96
N ILE A 111 -1.02 14.62 -26.10
CA ILE A 111 0.07 14.59 -25.11
C ILE A 111 -0.21 13.59 -23.98
N LEU A 112 -1.48 13.49 -23.55
CA LEU A 112 -1.89 12.70 -22.39
C LEU A 112 -2.19 11.23 -22.73
N SER A 113 -2.76 10.96 -23.91
CA SER A 113 -3.17 9.60 -24.33
C SER A 113 -2.03 8.59 -24.45
N VAL A 114 -0.79 9.05 -24.51
CA VAL A 114 0.40 8.18 -24.49
C VAL A 114 0.65 7.53 -23.13
N ASN A 115 0.07 8.05 -22.05
CA ASN A 115 0.20 7.50 -20.71
C ASN A 115 -1.07 6.73 -20.33
N PRO A 116 -1.04 5.39 -20.26
CA PRO A 116 -2.23 4.59 -19.94
C PRO A 116 -2.74 4.79 -18.50
N ARG A 117 -2.01 5.51 -17.65
CA ARG A 117 -2.39 5.78 -16.26
C ARG A 117 -3.32 6.98 -16.10
N PHE A 118 -3.53 7.78 -17.14
CA PHE A 118 -4.40 8.94 -17.07
C PHE A 118 -5.81 8.57 -17.51
N ASP A 119 -6.77 8.67 -16.60
CA ASP A 119 -8.20 8.53 -16.87
C ASP A 119 -8.79 9.92 -17.10
N ILE A 120 -8.98 10.27 -18.38
CA ILE A 120 -9.26 11.65 -18.80
C ILE A 120 -10.75 11.85 -19.04
N SER A 121 -11.33 12.84 -18.37
CA SER A 121 -12.70 13.30 -18.57
C SER A 121 -12.74 14.76 -18.99
N LEU A 122 -13.51 15.08 -20.03
CA LEU A 122 -13.78 16.45 -20.43
C LEU A 122 -14.99 16.97 -19.66
N LEU A 123 -14.86 18.12 -19.00
CA LEU A 123 -15.96 18.73 -18.25
C LEU A 123 -16.35 20.08 -18.85
N THR A 124 -17.65 20.27 -19.04
CA THR A 124 -18.26 21.55 -19.40
C THR A 124 -18.53 22.40 -18.16
N ALA A 125 -18.70 23.72 -18.33
CA ALA A 125 -19.11 24.60 -17.24
C ALA A 125 -20.45 24.17 -16.59
N SER A 126 -21.37 23.61 -17.38
CA SER A 126 -22.64 23.09 -16.85
C SER A 126 -22.44 21.90 -15.91
N GLU A 127 -21.55 20.97 -16.26
CA GLU A 127 -21.25 19.81 -15.41
C GLU A 127 -20.54 20.22 -14.12
N ILE A 128 -19.60 21.18 -14.22
CA ILE A 128 -18.91 21.76 -13.05
C ILE A 128 -19.91 22.47 -12.13
N SER A 129 -20.83 23.27 -12.67
CA SER A 129 -21.91 23.90 -11.88
C SER A 129 -22.88 22.87 -11.26
N GLY A 130 -22.91 21.66 -11.80
CA GLY A 130 -23.62 20.51 -11.22
C GLY A 130 -22.84 19.78 -10.12
N HIS A 131 -21.74 20.35 -9.63
CA HIS A 131 -20.90 19.84 -8.54
C HIS A 131 -20.26 18.46 -8.83
N ILE A 132 -19.96 18.14 -10.09
CA ILE A 132 -19.27 16.88 -10.42
C ILE A 132 -17.76 16.92 -10.08
N LEU A 133 -17.17 18.11 -10.10
CA LEU A 133 -15.75 18.34 -9.87
C LEU A 133 -15.45 18.25 -8.36
N THR A 134 -15.00 17.07 -7.92
CA THR A 134 -14.70 16.72 -6.53
C THR A 134 -13.45 15.85 -6.48
N THR A 135 -12.73 15.83 -5.35
CA THR A 135 -11.52 14.99 -5.18
C THR A 135 -11.84 13.49 -5.18
N ALA A 136 -13.08 13.13 -4.84
CA ALA A 136 -13.62 11.79 -4.97
C ALA A 136 -13.83 11.33 -6.41
N ASN A 137 -13.97 12.24 -7.38
CA ASN A 137 -14.11 11.89 -8.80
C ASN A 137 -12.83 12.16 -9.61
N PHE A 138 -12.07 13.20 -9.27
CA PHE A 138 -10.89 13.64 -10.00
C PHE A 138 -9.73 13.93 -9.07
N ASP A 139 -8.51 13.76 -9.56
CA ASP A 139 -7.26 14.06 -8.87
C ASP A 139 -6.69 15.41 -9.33
N VAL A 140 -6.80 15.70 -10.63
CA VAL A 140 -6.25 16.90 -11.27
C VAL A 140 -7.31 17.57 -12.14
N PHE A 141 -7.38 18.90 -12.09
CA PHE A 141 -8.17 19.73 -13.00
C PHE A 141 -7.26 20.60 -13.86
N ILE A 142 -7.47 20.56 -15.18
CA ILE A 142 -6.65 21.25 -16.18
C ILE A 142 -7.44 22.39 -16.83
N MET A 143 -6.85 23.60 -16.82
CA MET A 143 -7.34 24.79 -17.52
C MET A 143 -6.40 25.10 -18.69
N LEU A 144 -6.88 24.90 -19.92
CA LEU A 144 -6.13 24.95 -21.18
C LEU A 144 -6.19 26.34 -21.79
N ASP A 145 -5.63 27.32 -21.09
CA ASP A 145 -5.71 28.72 -21.51
C ASP A 145 -7.18 29.18 -21.70
N ASN A 146 -8.06 28.59 -20.90
CA ASN A 146 -9.48 28.92 -20.80
C ASN A 146 -9.84 29.21 -19.35
N ASN A 147 -10.02 30.50 -19.07
CA ASN A 147 -10.47 30.96 -17.76
C ASN A 147 -11.88 30.42 -17.43
N PRO A 148 -12.10 29.81 -16.23
CA PRO A 148 -13.41 29.37 -15.77
C PRO A 148 -14.50 30.46 -15.87
N ARG A 149 -15.74 30.07 -16.17
CA ARG A 149 -16.87 31.03 -16.12
C ARG A 149 -17.07 31.57 -14.71
N GLU A 150 -17.57 32.80 -14.61
CA GLU A 150 -17.84 33.47 -13.34
C GLU A 150 -18.73 32.64 -12.42
N PHE A 151 -19.73 31.96 -12.98
CA PHE A 151 -20.67 31.14 -12.21
C PHE A 151 -20.09 29.78 -11.75
N ILE A 152 -18.88 29.41 -12.16
CA ILE A 152 -18.20 28.18 -11.70
C ILE A 152 -16.89 28.45 -10.94
N VAL A 153 -16.52 29.71 -10.72
CA VAL A 153 -15.29 30.08 -9.99
C VAL A 153 -15.22 29.36 -8.65
N ASN A 154 -16.32 29.40 -7.89
CA ASN A 154 -16.39 28.77 -6.58
C ASN A 154 -16.37 27.24 -6.64
N ASN A 155 -16.88 26.62 -7.71
CA ASN A 155 -16.80 25.17 -7.87
C ASN A 155 -15.36 24.69 -8.13
N VAL A 156 -14.59 25.45 -8.92
CA VAL A 156 -13.16 25.16 -9.14
C VAL A 156 -12.36 25.44 -7.86
N LEU A 157 -12.69 26.52 -7.16
CA LEU A 157 -12.07 26.85 -5.87
C LEU A 157 -12.37 25.79 -4.80
N ASP A 158 -13.61 25.27 -4.72
CA ASP A 158 -13.99 24.16 -3.84
C ASP A 158 -13.15 22.91 -4.10
N PHE A 159 -12.93 22.54 -5.37
CA PHE A 159 -12.10 21.40 -5.73
C PHE A 159 -10.64 21.57 -5.28
N TRP A 160 -10.07 22.76 -5.49
CA TRP A 160 -8.72 23.06 -5.03
C TRP A 160 -8.63 23.07 -3.50
N LEU A 161 -9.54 23.78 -2.81
CA LEU A 161 -9.61 23.85 -1.34
C LEU A 161 -9.83 22.48 -0.71
N ALA A 162 -10.51 21.56 -1.40
CA ALA A 162 -10.67 20.17 -0.97
C ALA A 162 -9.38 19.34 -1.07
N GLY A 163 -8.30 19.85 -1.67
CA GLY A 163 -7.01 19.17 -1.87
C GLY A 163 -6.75 18.70 -3.30
N GLY A 164 -7.60 19.06 -4.28
CA GLY A 164 -7.43 18.73 -5.69
C GLY A 164 -6.31 19.51 -6.37
N GLY A 165 -5.56 18.88 -7.28
CA GLY A 165 -4.45 19.52 -7.99
C GLY A 165 -4.90 20.35 -9.18
N LEU A 166 -4.29 21.52 -9.41
CA LEU A 166 -4.57 22.39 -10.57
C LEU A 166 -3.38 22.46 -11.53
N LEU A 167 -3.64 22.26 -12.82
CA LEU A 167 -2.70 22.57 -13.89
C LEU A 167 -3.27 23.71 -14.74
N SER A 168 -2.61 24.86 -14.74
CA SER A 168 -3.03 26.04 -15.49
C SER A 168 -2.06 26.35 -16.62
N PHE A 169 -2.63 26.79 -17.74
CA PHE A 169 -1.87 27.25 -18.91
C PHE A 169 -2.16 28.73 -19.21
N ASP A 170 -1.10 29.46 -19.52
CA ASP A 170 -1.06 30.85 -20.03
C ASP A 170 -2.04 31.81 -19.32
N SER A 171 -3.13 32.23 -19.97
CA SER A 171 -4.11 33.21 -19.46
C SER A 171 -4.89 32.72 -18.23
N SER A 172 -4.86 31.41 -17.95
CA SER A 172 -5.46 30.82 -16.74
C SER A 172 -4.79 31.33 -15.45
N ALA A 173 -3.66 32.04 -15.56
CA ALA A 173 -3.07 32.82 -14.47
C ALA A 173 -4.06 33.84 -13.86
N ALA A 174 -4.92 34.44 -14.69
CA ALA A 174 -5.94 35.40 -14.24
C ALA A 174 -6.88 34.77 -13.21
N PHE A 175 -7.36 33.54 -13.47
CA PHE A 175 -8.19 32.81 -12.50
C PHE A 175 -7.44 32.52 -11.20
N LEU A 176 -6.19 32.05 -11.27
CA LEU A 176 -5.41 31.71 -10.07
C LEU A 176 -5.21 32.93 -9.15
N ALA A 177 -4.97 34.11 -9.72
CA ALA A 177 -4.87 35.35 -8.97
C ALA A 177 -6.24 35.82 -8.45
N TYR A 178 -7.26 35.91 -9.33
CA TYR A 178 -8.60 36.38 -8.97
C TYR A 178 -9.26 35.53 -7.88
N SER A 179 -9.07 34.20 -7.92
CA SER A 179 -9.62 33.27 -6.92
C SER A 179 -8.86 33.28 -5.59
N GLY A 180 -7.73 34.00 -5.50
CA GLY A 180 -6.91 34.03 -4.29
C GLY A 180 -6.08 32.75 -4.07
N ILE A 181 -5.83 31.98 -5.12
CA ILE A 181 -4.95 30.79 -5.07
C ILE A 181 -3.49 31.25 -5.13
N LEU A 182 -3.16 32.14 -6.08
CA LEU A 182 -1.82 32.70 -6.28
C LEU A 182 -1.87 34.24 -6.40
N PRO A 183 -1.81 34.98 -5.28
CA PRO A 183 -1.87 34.58 -3.86
C PRO A 183 -3.24 34.92 -3.21
N PRO A 184 -3.51 34.46 -1.96
CA PRO A 184 -4.70 34.85 -1.19
C PRO A 184 -4.99 36.35 -1.15
N GLU A 185 -3.94 37.16 -1.05
CA GLU A 185 -4.02 38.62 -0.99
C GLU A 185 -4.49 39.27 -2.29
N SER A 186 -4.55 38.51 -3.41
CA SER A 186 -5.09 38.95 -4.70
C SER A 186 -6.55 38.55 -4.90
N ALA A 187 -7.21 37.91 -3.93
CA ALA A 187 -8.60 37.51 -4.08
C ALA A 187 -9.51 38.69 -4.51
N GLY A 188 -10.19 38.53 -5.64
CA GLY A 188 -11.03 39.56 -6.27
C GLY A 188 -10.31 40.47 -7.29
N ASP A 189 -9.00 40.32 -7.48
CA ASP A 189 -8.17 41.04 -8.46
C ASP A 189 -7.38 40.02 -9.29
N ASP A 190 -7.38 40.16 -10.62
CA ASP A 190 -6.63 39.24 -11.48
C ASP A 190 -5.12 39.44 -11.40
N GLY A 191 -4.63 40.51 -10.76
CA GLY A 191 -3.22 40.74 -10.50
C GLY A 191 -2.38 41.06 -11.74
N TYR A 192 -3.02 41.30 -12.89
CA TYR A 192 -2.33 41.59 -14.14
C TYR A 192 -1.49 42.88 -14.02
N PHE A 193 -0.28 42.88 -14.59
CA PHE A 193 0.80 43.88 -14.44
C PHE A 193 1.47 43.98 -13.06
N ASN A 194 0.89 43.42 -12.01
CA ASN A 194 1.46 43.47 -10.66
C ASN A 194 2.24 42.18 -10.34
N ILE A 195 1.54 41.05 -10.40
CA ILE A 195 2.07 39.73 -9.99
C ILE A 195 2.25 38.77 -11.17
N TRP A 196 1.60 39.01 -12.31
CA TRP A 196 1.87 38.32 -13.57
C TRP A 196 1.60 39.21 -14.80
N ARG A 197 2.16 38.85 -15.96
CA ARG A 197 1.99 39.56 -17.25
C ARG A 197 2.42 38.71 -18.44
N TYR A 198 2.08 39.14 -19.67
CA TYR A 198 2.59 38.54 -20.91
C TYR A 198 3.94 39.14 -21.30
N PHE A 199 5.05 38.59 -20.79
CA PHE A 199 6.36 39.21 -20.99
C PHE A 199 7.52 38.21 -21.18
N SER A 200 7.26 36.90 -21.25
CA SER A 200 8.33 35.91 -21.39
C SER A 200 8.55 35.38 -22.81
N PHE A 201 9.82 35.09 -23.15
CA PHE A 201 10.28 34.62 -24.46
C PHE A 201 11.08 33.31 -24.41
N GLY A 202 10.70 32.38 -23.53
CA GLY A 202 11.27 31.02 -23.45
C GLY A 202 11.37 30.52 -22.01
N TYR A 203 12.10 29.42 -21.82
CA TYR A 203 12.22 28.72 -20.54
C TYR A 203 13.67 28.40 -20.26
N ASN A 204 14.15 28.79 -19.08
CA ASN A 204 15.43 28.37 -18.53
C ASN A 204 15.19 27.61 -17.23
N PHE A 205 15.50 26.32 -17.22
CA PHE A 205 15.32 25.46 -16.04
C PHE A 205 16.49 25.62 -15.09
N THR A 206 16.26 26.23 -13.93
CA THR A 206 17.31 26.51 -12.94
C THR A 206 17.12 25.79 -11.61
N VAL A 207 15.99 25.08 -11.43
CA VAL A 207 15.65 24.34 -10.22
C VAL A 207 15.34 22.88 -10.57
N ARG A 208 15.87 21.93 -9.77
CA ARG A 208 15.45 20.52 -9.85
C ARG A 208 14.11 20.37 -9.15
N HIS A 209 13.14 19.79 -9.84
CA HIS A 209 11.80 19.60 -9.33
C HIS A 209 11.15 18.39 -10.03
N PRO A 210 10.27 17.60 -9.36
CA PRO A 210 9.60 16.44 -9.97
C PRO A 210 8.93 16.70 -11.32
N ILE A 211 8.33 17.88 -11.49
CA ILE A 211 7.70 18.24 -12.77
C ILE A 211 8.74 18.37 -13.89
N ALA A 212 9.93 18.85 -13.58
CA ALA A 212 11.02 19.11 -14.52
C ALA A 212 12.10 18.02 -14.54
N LYS A 213 11.85 16.83 -13.98
CA LYS A 213 12.86 15.74 -13.92
C LYS A 213 13.46 15.32 -15.25
N ALA A 214 12.77 15.58 -16.37
CA ALA A 214 13.26 15.28 -17.72
C ALA A 214 14.26 16.32 -18.27
N TYR A 215 14.53 17.41 -17.54
CA TYR A 215 15.35 18.53 -17.98
C TYR A 215 16.55 18.71 -17.05
N SER A 216 17.75 18.76 -17.62
CA SER A 216 18.94 19.13 -16.88
C SER A 216 18.93 20.61 -16.54
N LEU A 217 19.54 21.00 -15.41
CA LEU A 217 19.72 22.41 -15.06
C LEU A 217 20.47 23.17 -16.16
N GLY A 218 20.05 24.41 -16.42
CA GLY A 218 20.55 25.25 -17.50
C GLY A 218 19.99 24.89 -18.89
N THR A 219 19.07 23.93 -18.98
CA THR A 219 18.36 23.67 -20.24
C THR A 219 17.56 24.91 -20.63
N VAL A 220 17.84 25.45 -21.82
CA VAL A 220 17.10 26.55 -22.41
C VAL A 220 16.23 26.05 -23.55
N ILE A 221 14.93 26.33 -23.46
CA ILE A 221 13.97 26.10 -24.53
C ILE A 221 13.51 27.47 -25.03
N PRO A 222 13.86 27.88 -26.26
CA PRO A 222 13.43 29.17 -26.80
C PRO A 222 11.92 29.18 -27.07
N ALA A 223 11.29 30.35 -26.97
CA ALA A 223 9.94 30.56 -27.48
C ALA A 223 9.88 30.39 -29.00
N ASP A 224 8.75 29.92 -29.50
CA ASP A 224 8.44 29.66 -30.91
C ASP A 224 7.75 30.85 -31.62
N GLY A 225 7.53 31.97 -30.92
CA GLY A 225 6.83 33.14 -31.45
C GLY A 225 7.43 34.50 -31.08
N ALA A 226 6.82 35.56 -31.63
CA ALA A 226 7.16 36.96 -31.33
C ALA A 226 6.31 37.58 -30.20
N TYR A 227 5.41 36.79 -29.59
CA TYR A 227 4.51 37.21 -28.52
C TYR A 227 5.06 36.79 -27.16
N GLY A 228 4.72 37.55 -26.12
CA GLY A 228 5.08 37.22 -24.75
C GLY A 228 4.10 36.20 -24.17
N TYR A 229 4.64 35.17 -23.53
CA TYR A 229 3.90 34.19 -22.73
C TYR A 229 3.62 34.72 -21.33
N ALA A 230 2.59 34.20 -20.66
CA ALA A 230 2.33 34.53 -19.26
C ALA A 230 3.54 34.18 -18.39
N SER A 231 3.92 35.10 -17.52
CA SER A 231 4.96 34.90 -16.53
C SER A 231 4.60 35.60 -15.23
N TRP A 232 5.02 35.00 -14.12
CA TRP A 232 4.84 35.53 -12.78
C TRP A 232 6.04 36.41 -12.41
N ASN A 233 5.76 37.57 -11.82
CA ASN A 233 6.77 38.47 -11.27
C ASN A 233 7.26 37.91 -9.93
N TRP A 234 8.43 37.26 -9.91
CA TRP A 234 8.94 36.55 -8.73
C TRP A 234 9.08 37.46 -7.51
N THR A 235 9.67 38.64 -7.67
CA THR A 235 9.88 39.60 -6.57
C THR A 235 8.56 40.02 -5.93
N ALA A 236 7.50 40.19 -6.73
CA ALA A 236 6.19 40.52 -6.19
C ALA A 236 5.52 39.30 -5.55
N LEU A 237 5.50 38.16 -6.25
CA LEU A 237 4.76 36.97 -5.82
C LEU A 237 5.38 36.31 -4.58
N SER A 238 6.71 36.21 -4.50
CA SER A 238 7.40 35.60 -3.35
C SER A 238 7.35 36.43 -2.06
N ALA A 239 6.90 37.69 -2.14
CA ALA A 239 6.74 38.56 -0.98
C ALA A 239 5.40 38.33 -0.22
N PHE A 240 4.46 37.57 -0.78
CA PHE A 240 3.19 37.22 -0.14
C PHE A 240 3.32 36.07 0.86
N THR A 241 2.25 35.79 1.60
CA THR A 241 2.23 34.73 2.63
C THR A 241 2.57 33.34 2.10
N ILE A 242 2.29 33.07 0.82
CA ILE A 242 2.58 31.79 0.17
C ILE A 242 4.02 31.66 -0.34
N GLY A 243 4.86 32.68 -0.19
CA GLY A 243 6.19 32.73 -0.82
C GLY A 243 7.11 31.55 -0.47
N GLY A 244 6.98 31.00 0.74
CA GLY A 244 7.75 29.82 1.18
C GLY A 244 7.34 28.50 0.52
N ASP A 245 6.15 28.46 -0.07
CA ASP A 245 5.56 27.26 -0.68
C ASP A 245 5.69 27.25 -2.21
N LEU A 246 6.29 28.30 -2.78
CA LEU A 246 6.48 28.49 -4.22
C LEU A 246 7.85 28.02 -4.70
N VAL A 247 7.87 27.35 -5.84
CA VAL A 247 9.11 26.92 -6.53
C VAL A 247 9.14 27.48 -7.95
N PRO A 248 10.09 28.39 -8.28
CA PRO A 248 10.24 28.94 -9.63
C PRO A 248 11.01 27.96 -10.53
N VAL A 249 10.31 26.92 -11.01
CA VAL A 249 10.92 25.79 -11.76
C VAL A 249 11.65 26.24 -13.02
N ALA A 250 11.08 27.20 -13.76
CA ALA A 250 11.76 27.83 -14.88
C ALA A 250 11.37 29.30 -15.05
N HIS A 251 12.31 30.10 -15.51
CA HIS A 251 12.13 31.52 -15.77
C HIS A 251 12.47 31.89 -17.22
N SER A 252 12.18 33.14 -17.60
CA SER A 252 12.54 33.66 -18.90
C SER A 252 14.06 33.73 -19.09
N PRO A 253 14.64 33.28 -20.22
CA PRO A 253 16.08 33.38 -20.47
C PRO A 253 16.64 34.81 -20.44
N THR A 254 15.78 35.82 -20.56
CA THR A 254 16.16 37.25 -20.56
C THR A 254 15.94 37.94 -19.22
N ASP A 255 15.19 37.34 -18.29
CA ASP A 255 14.87 37.92 -16.98
C ASP A 255 14.54 36.81 -15.97
N GLU A 256 15.37 36.68 -14.93
CA GLU A 256 15.18 35.71 -13.83
C GLU A 256 13.95 36.04 -12.96
N ASN A 257 13.46 37.27 -13.02
CA ASN A 257 12.28 37.69 -12.27
C ASN A 257 10.96 37.29 -12.97
N GLU A 258 11.00 36.81 -14.20
CA GLU A 258 9.82 36.39 -14.98
C GLU A 258 9.69 34.87 -14.98
N ILE A 259 8.90 34.32 -14.05
CA ILE A 259 8.74 32.88 -13.86
C ILE A 259 7.71 32.33 -14.85
N THR A 260 8.16 31.47 -15.75
CA THR A 260 7.33 30.84 -16.79
C THR A 260 6.73 29.50 -16.39
N ILE A 261 7.37 28.82 -15.44
CA ILE A 261 6.87 27.55 -14.89
C ILE A 261 6.99 27.67 -13.38
N LEU A 262 5.86 27.67 -12.70
CA LEU A 262 5.75 27.83 -11.26
C LEU A 262 5.07 26.60 -10.67
N ALA A 263 5.63 26.05 -9.61
CA ALA A 263 4.98 25.04 -8.78
C ALA A 263 4.64 25.64 -7.41
N PHE A 264 3.51 25.23 -6.84
CA PHE A 264 3.02 25.65 -5.54
C PHE A 264 2.51 24.42 -4.78
N ASP A 265 3.10 24.15 -3.61
CA ASP A 265 2.69 23.06 -2.71
C ASP A 265 2.33 23.66 -1.35
N PRO A 266 1.08 24.14 -1.18
CA PRO A 266 0.70 24.87 0.02
C PRO A 266 0.87 24.04 1.28
N THR A 267 1.34 24.68 2.35
CA THR A 267 1.50 24.07 3.67
C THR A 267 0.29 24.23 4.57
N ASP A 268 -0.63 25.13 4.22
CA ASP A 268 -1.72 25.58 5.09
C ASP A 268 -3.14 25.29 4.56
N ARG A 269 -3.35 25.15 3.24
CA ARG A 269 -4.67 24.91 2.63
C ARG A 269 -4.60 24.44 1.18
N GLY A 270 -5.67 23.79 0.72
CA GLY A 270 -5.86 23.45 -0.70
C GLY A 270 -4.84 22.47 -1.28
N GLY A 271 -4.97 22.19 -2.58
CA GLY A 271 -4.11 21.26 -3.31
C GLY A 271 -2.91 21.93 -3.98
N LYS A 272 -2.09 21.12 -4.64
CA LYS A 272 -0.92 21.61 -5.39
C LYS A 272 -1.34 22.34 -6.66
N VAL A 273 -0.53 23.27 -7.12
CA VAL A 273 -0.74 24.00 -8.38
C VAL A 273 0.53 24.01 -9.22
N VAL A 274 0.37 23.80 -10.53
CA VAL A 274 1.41 24.07 -11.52
C VAL A 274 0.84 25.08 -12.51
N SER A 275 1.53 26.20 -12.68
CA SER A 275 1.23 27.20 -13.71
C SER A 275 2.30 27.19 -14.77
N ILE A 276 1.88 27.02 -16.01
CA ILE A 276 2.74 26.95 -17.19
C ILE A 276 2.37 28.10 -18.12
N GLY A 277 3.31 28.99 -18.40
CA GLY A 277 3.05 30.23 -19.13
C GLY A 277 2.68 30.11 -20.61
N PHE A 278 2.53 28.91 -21.17
CA PHE A 278 2.38 28.72 -22.62
C PHE A 278 1.07 28.04 -22.98
N ASP A 279 0.55 28.35 -24.16
CA ASP A 279 -0.65 27.71 -24.71
C ASP A 279 -0.32 26.38 -25.39
N VAL A 280 -1.08 25.33 -25.07
CA VAL A 280 -0.88 23.97 -25.56
C VAL A 280 -1.40 23.84 -26.99
N ASP A 281 -0.71 24.33 -28.03
CA ASP A 281 -1.09 24.06 -29.43
C ASP A 281 -0.23 22.95 -30.10
N HIS A 282 -0.73 22.36 -31.18
CA HIS A 282 -0.15 21.16 -31.82
C HIS A 282 1.25 21.40 -32.44
N GLU A 283 1.74 22.64 -32.55
CA GLU A 283 3.03 22.97 -33.17
C GLU A 283 4.06 23.56 -32.20
N SER A 284 3.65 24.05 -31.03
CA SER A 284 4.45 25.02 -30.26
C SER A 284 5.71 24.44 -29.62
N ILE A 285 5.65 23.44 -28.72
CA ILE A 285 6.90 22.93 -28.08
C ILE A 285 6.80 21.44 -27.63
N PRO A 286 7.00 20.44 -28.52
CA PRO A 286 7.02 19.02 -28.14
C PRO A 286 8.01 18.66 -27.02
N LYS A 287 9.05 19.50 -26.84
CA LYS A 287 10.03 19.37 -25.77
C LYS A 287 9.40 19.52 -24.38
N LEU A 288 8.23 20.14 -24.22
CA LEU A 288 7.54 20.33 -22.94
C LEU A 288 6.48 19.25 -22.64
N ASN A 289 6.23 18.30 -23.55
CA ASN A 289 5.23 17.25 -23.33
C ASN A 289 5.50 16.40 -22.09
N GLN A 290 6.78 16.15 -21.77
CA GLN A 290 7.14 15.40 -20.57
C GLN A 290 6.93 16.21 -19.28
N LEU A 291 7.17 17.53 -19.32
CA LEU A 291 6.83 18.45 -18.22
C LEU A 291 5.34 18.33 -17.87
N ILE A 292 4.45 18.43 -18.86
CA ILE A 292 2.99 18.34 -18.65
C ILE A 292 2.60 17.02 -17.95
N ARG A 293 3.12 15.89 -18.43
CA ARG A 293 2.82 14.58 -17.82
C ARG A 293 3.36 14.47 -16.40
N ASN A 294 4.57 14.98 -16.15
CA ASN A 294 5.15 14.97 -14.82
C ASN A 294 4.39 15.90 -13.86
N SER A 295 3.89 17.05 -14.35
CA SER A 295 3.03 17.96 -13.59
C SER A 295 1.78 17.24 -13.11
N ILE A 296 1.08 16.50 -13.98
CA ILE A 296 -0.11 15.73 -13.60
C ILE A 296 0.21 14.67 -12.54
N ASN A 297 1.34 13.96 -12.66
CA ASN A 297 1.77 12.99 -11.65
C ASN A 297 2.03 13.65 -10.28
N TRP A 298 2.69 14.81 -10.26
CA TRP A 298 3.03 15.53 -9.04
C TRP A 298 1.82 16.21 -8.38
N LEU A 299 0.89 16.68 -9.20
CA LEU A 299 -0.36 17.34 -8.79
C LEU A 299 -1.38 16.36 -8.20
N ALA A 300 -1.36 15.10 -8.61
CA ALA A 300 -2.31 14.11 -8.14
C ALA A 300 -2.17 13.91 -6.61
N PRO A 301 -3.20 14.24 -5.81
CA PRO A 301 -3.11 14.09 -4.37
C PRO A 301 -2.93 12.62 -3.99
N ARG A 302 -2.10 12.40 -2.98
CA ARG A 302 -1.92 11.12 -2.28
C ARG A 302 -2.43 11.30 -0.86
N PRO A 303 -3.75 11.37 -0.64
CA PRO A 303 -4.25 11.67 0.68
C PRO A 303 -4.13 10.45 1.58
N LYS A 304 -3.89 10.70 2.87
CA LYS A 304 -4.06 9.73 3.95
C LYS A 304 -5.46 9.12 3.95
N ALA A 305 -6.47 9.96 3.72
CA ALA A 305 -7.87 9.55 3.61
C ALA A 305 -8.75 10.64 2.99
N ARG A 306 -9.93 10.24 2.51
CA ARG A 306 -10.93 11.13 1.89
C ARG A 306 -12.07 11.40 2.85
N ILE A 307 -12.38 12.67 3.04
CA ILE A 307 -13.43 13.15 3.95
C ILE A 307 -14.53 13.83 3.13
N ALA A 308 -15.77 13.61 3.51
CA ALA A 308 -16.94 14.29 2.97
C ALA A 308 -17.62 15.13 4.05
N PHE A 309 -18.06 16.34 3.71
CA PHE A 309 -18.92 17.19 4.52
C PHE A 309 -20.33 17.24 3.94
N ASP A 310 -21.35 17.01 4.76
CA ASP A 310 -22.74 16.99 4.32
C ASP A 310 -23.32 18.40 4.16
N LEU A 311 -23.41 18.90 2.91
CA LEU A 311 -24.25 20.04 2.54
C LEU A 311 -25.66 19.61 2.08
N SER A 312 -25.87 18.31 1.87
CA SER A 312 -27.08 17.79 1.24
C SER A 312 -28.31 17.83 2.13
N HIS A 313 -28.12 18.02 3.45
CA HIS A 313 -29.18 18.13 4.45
C HIS A 313 -29.27 19.51 5.12
N LEU A 314 -28.79 20.56 4.45
CA LEU A 314 -28.82 21.94 4.93
C LEU A 314 -28.24 22.07 6.36
N PRO A 315 -26.92 21.87 6.52
CA PRO A 315 -26.25 22.07 7.80
C PRO A 315 -26.43 23.50 8.28
N ARG A 316 -26.50 23.63 9.62
CA ARG A 316 -26.57 24.94 10.27
C ARG A 316 -25.37 25.80 9.90
N LEU A 317 -24.17 25.23 9.97
CA LEU A 317 -22.90 25.91 9.75
C LEU A 317 -22.24 25.30 8.50
N GLY A 318 -21.94 26.14 7.50
CA GLY A 318 -21.22 25.78 6.27
C GLY A 318 -19.70 25.91 6.41
N ILE A 319 -18.96 25.42 5.42
CA ILE A 319 -17.50 25.55 5.37
C ILE A 319 -17.13 26.94 4.89
N ASP A 320 -17.60 27.32 3.70
CA ASP A 320 -17.20 28.54 2.99
C ASP A 320 -18.30 29.57 2.91
N ASP A 321 -17.93 30.83 2.71
CA ASP A 321 -18.86 31.97 2.65
C ASP A 321 -19.87 31.86 1.49
N TRP A 322 -19.57 31.05 0.47
CA TRP A 322 -20.43 30.80 -0.69
C TRP A 322 -21.24 29.51 -0.61
N ASP A 323 -21.27 28.82 0.54
CA ASP A 323 -22.06 27.59 0.71
C ASP A 323 -23.57 27.87 0.75
N GLU A 324 -24.21 27.88 -0.43
CA GLU A 324 -25.65 28.15 -0.60
C GLU A 324 -26.56 27.12 0.10
N PHE A 325 -26.05 25.92 0.38
CA PHE A 325 -26.75 24.84 1.06
C PHE A 325 -26.38 24.77 2.55
N SER A 326 -26.27 25.92 3.21
CA SER A 326 -26.12 26.01 4.66
C SER A 326 -26.93 27.17 5.23
N SER A 327 -27.33 27.10 6.50
CA SER A 327 -28.04 28.20 7.17
C SER A 327 -27.12 29.37 7.51
N TYR A 328 -25.84 29.10 7.79
CA TYR A 328 -24.79 30.07 8.08
C TYR A 328 -23.47 29.63 7.41
N PRO A 329 -23.16 30.12 6.20
CA PRO A 329 -21.92 29.79 5.50
C PRO A 329 -20.68 30.40 6.18
N GLY A 330 -19.49 29.88 5.87
CA GLY A 330 -18.21 30.47 6.28
C GLY A 330 -17.67 30.09 7.66
N TYR A 331 -18.23 29.07 8.31
CA TYR A 331 -17.88 28.73 9.69
C TYR A 331 -16.78 27.69 9.81
N TYR A 332 -16.61 26.78 8.85
CA TYR A 332 -15.67 25.65 8.97
C TYR A 332 -14.49 25.67 7.98
N TYR A 333 -14.18 26.81 7.34
CA TYR A 333 -13.02 26.88 6.43
C TYR A 333 -11.70 26.47 7.12
N GLY A 334 -11.47 26.89 8.37
CA GLY A 334 -10.27 26.52 9.13
C GLY A 334 -10.21 25.04 9.52
N MET A 335 -11.36 24.36 9.66
CA MET A 335 -11.41 22.90 9.83
C MET A 335 -10.96 22.21 8.54
N ARG A 336 -11.51 22.63 7.39
CA ARG A 336 -11.12 22.08 6.08
C ARG A 336 -9.64 22.30 5.83
N ASP A 337 -9.15 23.53 5.98
CA ASP A 337 -7.76 23.89 5.71
C ASP A 337 -6.81 23.09 6.61
N LEU A 338 -7.12 22.96 7.90
CA LEU A 338 -6.34 22.12 8.81
C LEU A 338 -6.27 20.67 8.33
N LEU A 339 -7.38 20.06 7.95
CA LEU A 339 -7.40 18.67 7.49
C LEU A 339 -6.62 18.51 6.17
N VAL A 340 -6.79 19.42 5.22
CA VAL A 340 -6.09 19.35 3.93
C VAL A 340 -4.58 19.54 4.10
N ALA A 341 -4.15 20.48 4.96
CA ALA A 341 -2.74 20.64 5.33
C ALA A 341 -2.13 19.36 5.94
N HIS A 342 -2.95 18.51 6.57
CA HIS A 342 -2.54 17.23 7.17
C HIS A 342 -2.84 16.02 6.26
N GLN A 343 -2.77 16.21 4.94
CA GLN A 343 -2.86 15.18 3.91
C GLN A 343 -4.23 14.48 3.83
N TYR A 344 -5.32 15.14 4.21
CA TYR A 344 -6.68 14.67 3.89
C TYR A 344 -7.21 15.37 2.63
N THR A 345 -8.21 14.79 1.97
CA THR A 345 -9.11 15.59 1.11
C THR A 345 -10.44 15.82 1.80
N VAL A 346 -11.10 16.94 1.49
CA VAL A 346 -12.37 17.34 2.12
C VAL A 346 -13.35 17.82 1.07
N ASP A 347 -14.17 16.91 0.52
CA ASP A 347 -15.22 17.24 -0.44
C ASP A 347 -16.52 17.68 0.26
N LYS A 348 -17.35 18.42 -0.46
CA LYS A 348 -18.72 18.78 -0.07
C LYS A 348 -19.74 17.90 -0.80
N LEU A 349 -20.67 17.31 -0.07
CA LEU A 349 -21.78 16.54 -0.65
C LEU A 349 -23.00 17.44 -0.86
N PHE A 350 -23.27 17.79 -2.11
CA PHE A 350 -24.44 18.59 -2.48
C PHE A 350 -25.71 17.73 -2.65
N PRO A 351 -26.91 18.32 -2.48
CA PRO A 351 -28.17 17.64 -2.75
C PRO A 351 -28.23 17.09 -4.19
N VAL A 352 -28.80 15.91 -4.35
CA VAL A 352 -29.09 15.34 -5.68
C VAL A 352 -30.54 15.49 -6.06
N SER A 353 -30.80 15.59 -7.36
CA SER A 353 -32.16 15.76 -7.91
C SER A 353 -33.11 14.60 -7.60
N SER A 354 -32.61 13.39 -7.34
CA SER A 354 -33.42 12.25 -6.90
C SER A 354 -33.89 12.37 -5.44
N GLY A 355 -33.20 13.17 -4.62
CA GLY A 355 -33.39 13.22 -3.17
C GLY A 355 -32.68 12.11 -2.39
N ASP A 356 -32.06 11.14 -3.08
CA ASP A 356 -31.28 10.05 -2.46
C ASP A 356 -29.86 10.53 -2.13
N ASN A 357 -29.77 11.44 -1.17
CA ASN A 357 -28.54 12.15 -0.83
C ASN A 357 -27.44 11.20 -0.34
N PHE A 358 -27.79 10.20 0.49
CA PHE A 358 -26.88 9.14 0.90
C PHE A 358 -27.25 7.79 0.31
N THR A 359 -26.34 7.27 -0.49
CA THR A 359 -26.35 5.89 -0.99
C THR A 359 -24.98 5.27 -0.69
N LEU A 360 -24.92 3.94 -0.59
CA LEU A 360 -23.65 3.24 -0.40
C LEU A 360 -22.65 3.58 -1.52
N GLU A 361 -23.13 3.72 -2.76
CA GLU A 361 -22.31 4.08 -3.92
C GLU A 361 -21.66 5.46 -3.78
N ARG A 362 -22.38 6.45 -3.23
CA ARG A 362 -21.84 7.79 -2.96
C ARG A 362 -20.87 7.76 -1.79
N LEU A 363 -21.22 7.08 -0.70
CA LEU A 363 -20.44 7.09 0.54
C LEU A 363 -19.15 6.28 0.46
N GLN A 364 -19.13 5.16 -0.27
CA GLN A 364 -17.94 4.28 -0.37
C GLN A 364 -16.71 4.95 -1.02
N LYS A 365 -16.87 6.14 -1.61
CA LYS A 365 -15.76 6.95 -2.13
C LYS A 365 -14.94 7.66 -1.04
N TYR A 366 -15.48 7.68 0.18
CA TYR A 366 -14.94 8.40 1.33
C TYR A 366 -14.64 7.44 2.47
N ASP A 367 -13.67 7.80 3.29
CA ASP A 367 -13.31 7.10 4.52
C ASP A 367 -14.06 7.68 5.72
N MET A 368 -14.40 8.97 5.66
CA MET A 368 -15.05 9.70 6.74
C MET A 368 -16.13 10.66 6.23
N LEU A 369 -17.23 10.74 6.97
CA LEU A 369 -18.33 11.68 6.75
C LEU A 369 -18.46 12.59 7.97
N ILE A 370 -18.61 13.89 7.72
CA ILE A 370 -18.89 14.90 8.73
C ILE A 370 -20.35 15.33 8.62
N LEU A 371 -21.09 15.07 9.68
CA LEU A 371 -22.48 15.52 9.84
C LEU A 371 -22.56 16.58 10.94
N THR A 372 -23.32 17.63 10.70
CA THR A 372 -23.51 18.71 11.67
C THR A 372 -24.98 18.81 12.08
N ALA A 373 -25.34 19.83 12.86
CA ALA A 373 -26.74 20.09 13.18
C ALA A 373 -27.49 20.46 11.88
N ASN A 374 -28.21 19.51 11.31
CA ASN A 374 -28.89 19.67 10.02
C ASN A 374 -30.35 20.12 10.17
N ASP A 375 -30.75 21.09 9.35
CA ASP A 375 -32.11 21.64 9.37
C ASP A 375 -33.07 20.83 8.47
N TYR A 376 -32.59 20.07 7.49
CA TYR A 376 -33.41 19.10 6.73
C TYR A 376 -33.46 17.73 7.41
N ASN A 377 -34.51 16.97 7.10
CA ASN A 377 -34.69 15.64 7.69
C ASN A 377 -33.81 14.63 6.96
N TYR A 378 -33.21 13.73 7.73
CA TYR A 378 -32.73 12.47 7.20
C TYR A 378 -33.88 11.53 6.94
N THR A 379 -33.79 10.78 5.84
CA THR A 379 -34.69 9.69 5.55
C THR A 379 -34.24 8.41 6.23
N GLU A 380 -35.13 7.42 6.30
CA GLU A 380 -34.74 6.08 6.73
C GLU A 380 -33.73 5.43 5.77
N GLY A 381 -33.78 5.80 4.48
CA GLY A 381 -32.80 5.37 3.48
C GLY A 381 -31.39 5.88 3.79
N ASP A 382 -31.28 7.15 4.19
CA ASP A 382 -30.01 7.76 4.61
C ASP A 382 -29.42 7.02 5.80
N ARG A 383 -30.25 6.75 6.81
CA ARG A 383 -29.85 6.00 8.01
C ARG A 383 -29.30 4.62 7.65
N ILE A 384 -30.03 3.86 6.81
CA ILE A 384 -29.61 2.52 6.37
C ILE A 384 -28.32 2.58 5.56
N ALA A 385 -28.16 3.56 4.67
CA ALA A 385 -26.96 3.73 3.86
C ALA A 385 -25.74 4.05 4.72
N ILE A 386 -25.86 4.99 5.67
CA ILE A 386 -24.79 5.32 6.63
C ILE A 386 -24.43 4.11 7.48
N GLU A 387 -25.42 3.42 8.05
CA GLU A 387 -25.19 2.25 8.90
C GLU A 387 -24.46 1.14 8.13
N ALA A 388 -24.90 0.84 6.91
CA ALA A 388 -24.25 -0.16 6.06
C ALA A 388 -22.84 0.25 5.64
N TRP A 389 -22.61 1.54 5.34
CA TRP A 389 -21.29 2.05 5.00
C TRP A 389 -20.33 1.99 6.18
N ILE A 390 -20.77 2.37 7.39
CA ILE A 390 -19.96 2.27 8.61
C ILE A 390 -19.62 0.82 8.93
N ALA A 391 -20.60 -0.09 8.84
CA ALA A 391 -20.35 -1.51 9.06
C ALA A 391 -19.24 -2.08 8.14
N ASN A 392 -19.05 -1.49 6.95
CA ASN A 392 -18.04 -1.87 5.98
C ASN A 392 -16.70 -1.11 6.09
N GLY A 393 -16.54 -0.21 7.07
CA GLY A 393 -15.29 0.49 7.35
C GLY A 393 -15.36 2.00 7.20
N GLY A 394 -16.48 2.56 6.72
CA GLY A 394 -16.72 4.00 6.77
C GLY A 394 -16.79 4.52 8.20
N SER A 395 -16.49 5.81 8.40
CA SER A 395 -16.49 6.41 9.72
C SER A 395 -17.20 7.75 9.77
N LEU A 396 -17.75 8.09 10.94
CA LEU A 396 -18.64 9.25 11.10
C LEU A 396 -18.15 10.17 12.22
N LEU A 397 -17.95 11.45 11.90
CA LEU A 397 -17.96 12.53 12.88
C LEU A 397 -19.32 13.21 12.82
N ALA A 398 -20.11 13.04 13.86
CA ALA A 398 -21.36 13.75 14.02
C ALA A 398 -21.21 14.88 15.05
N MET A 399 -21.90 15.99 14.81
CA MET A 399 -21.92 17.14 15.70
C MET A 399 -23.36 17.63 15.88
N THR A 400 -23.72 18.03 17.09
CA THR A 400 -25.06 18.57 17.40
C THR A 400 -24.96 19.84 18.24
N ASP A 401 -26.09 20.39 18.64
CA ASP A 401 -26.17 21.52 19.57
C ASP A 401 -27.24 21.22 20.63
N ARG A 402 -27.39 22.09 21.62
CA ARG A 402 -28.36 21.95 22.71
C ARG A 402 -29.78 21.73 22.17
N PRO A 403 -30.57 20.79 22.73
CA PRO A 403 -31.89 20.42 22.22
C PRO A 403 -33.00 21.41 22.61
N TYR A 404 -32.74 22.72 22.48
CA TYR A 404 -33.63 23.81 22.86
C TYR A 404 -33.80 24.81 21.71
N LEU A 405 -34.96 25.49 21.66
CA LEU A 405 -35.34 26.42 20.57
C LEU A 405 -35.22 25.77 19.18
N SER A 406 -34.50 26.41 18.27
CA SER A 406 -34.34 25.99 16.88
C SER A 406 -33.52 24.72 16.68
N PHE A 407 -32.95 24.16 17.75
CA PHE A 407 -32.09 22.97 17.68
C PHE A 407 -32.77 21.68 18.16
N ALA A 408 -34.03 21.75 18.60
CA ALA A 408 -34.81 20.57 18.99
C ALA A 408 -34.96 19.57 17.82
N LYS A 409 -35.16 20.08 16.59
CA LYS A 409 -35.25 19.25 15.38
C LYS A 409 -33.89 18.63 15.01
N PRO A 410 -32.78 19.39 14.85
CA PRO A 410 -31.46 18.82 14.66
C PRO A 410 -31.08 17.73 15.67
N ALA A 411 -31.38 17.92 16.97
CA ALA A 411 -31.12 16.91 17.99
C ALA A 411 -31.92 15.61 17.79
N GLN A 412 -33.19 15.71 17.37
CA GLN A 412 -34.00 14.53 17.00
C GLN A 412 -33.46 13.82 15.76
N GLN A 413 -33.01 14.58 14.76
CA GLN A 413 -32.40 14.03 13.54
C GLN A 413 -31.07 13.32 13.85
N ALA A 414 -30.24 13.89 14.72
CA ALA A 414 -29.03 13.22 15.21
C ALA A 414 -29.37 11.90 15.91
N ASN A 415 -30.40 11.87 16.77
CA ASN A 415 -30.84 10.63 17.45
C ASN A 415 -31.36 9.56 16.48
N LEU A 416 -32.03 9.94 15.40
CA LEU A 416 -32.45 9.02 14.34
C LEU A 416 -31.24 8.32 13.72
N LEU A 417 -30.19 9.06 13.40
CA LEU A 417 -28.98 8.52 12.78
C LEU A 417 -28.08 7.74 13.74
N LEU A 418 -27.94 8.21 14.98
CA LEU A 418 -26.88 7.76 15.88
C LEU A 418 -27.30 6.67 16.88
N SER A 419 -28.61 6.49 17.10
CA SER A 419 -29.12 5.47 18.01
C SER A 419 -28.70 4.02 17.69
N PRO A 420 -28.52 3.59 16.41
CA PRO A 420 -27.97 2.26 16.11
C PRO A 420 -26.56 2.03 16.68
N PHE A 421 -25.79 3.09 16.89
CA PHE A 421 -24.43 3.05 17.43
C PHE A 421 -24.37 3.25 18.95
N GLY A 422 -25.53 3.25 19.62
CA GLY A 422 -25.63 3.46 21.07
C GLY A 422 -25.46 4.91 21.52
N LEU A 423 -25.48 5.87 20.58
CA LEU A 423 -25.22 7.29 20.81
C LEU A 423 -26.51 8.12 20.64
N ALA A 424 -26.76 9.04 21.57
CA ALA A 424 -27.90 9.96 21.47
C ALA A 424 -27.67 11.28 22.22
N VAL A 425 -28.28 12.36 21.76
CA VAL A 425 -28.47 13.61 22.49
C VAL A 425 -29.51 13.41 23.57
N ASN A 426 -29.22 13.86 24.79
CA ASN A 426 -30.21 13.91 25.86
C ASN A 426 -31.16 15.10 25.67
N ILE A 427 -32.23 14.88 24.92
CA ILE A 427 -33.27 15.88 24.63
C ILE A 427 -34.09 16.32 25.86
N SER A 428 -33.89 15.67 27.01
CA SER A 428 -34.60 15.98 28.26
C SER A 428 -33.92 17.11 29.05
N LEU A 429 -32.67 17.43 28.72
CA LEU A 429 -31.85 18.43 29.40
C LEU A 429 -31.56 19.61 28.47
N PRO A 430 -31.54 20.86 28.98
CA PRO A 430 -31.41 22.05 28.15
C PRO A 430 -29.99 22.29 27.58
N GLY A 431 -29.01 21.45 27.93
CA GLY A 431 -27.59 21.67 27.63
C GLY A 431 -26.95 22.76 28.50
N VAL A 432 -25.83 23.30 28.05
CA VAL A 432 -25.05 24.36 28.71
C VAL A 432 -25.11 25.65 27.89
N ILE A 433 -25.13 26.80 28.57
CA ILE A 433 -25.04 28.13 27.95
C ILE A 433 -23.68 28.72 28.25
N GLY A 434 -23.00 29.23 27.22
CA GLY A 434 -21.65 29.79 27.32
C GLY A 434 -20.58 28.83 26.78
N SER A 435 -19.32 29.24 26.92
CA SER A 435 -18.15 28.49 26.46
C SER A 435 -17.31 28.04 27.64
N ASN A 436 -16.96 26.75 27.69
CA ASN A 436 -16.20 26.14 28.77
C ASN A 436 -15.10 25.23 28.22
N GLY A 437 -13.95 25.21 28.90
CA GLY A 437 -12.93 24.18 28.70
C GLY A 437 -13.30 22.92 29.45
N ILE A 438 -13.42 21.79 28.75
CA ILE A 438 -13.64 20.46 29.32
C ILE A 438 -12.28 19.82 29.53
N THR A 439 -11.98 19.40 30.75
CA THR A 439 -10.66 18.87 31.16
C THR A 439 -10.72 17.41 31.62
N GLU A 440 -11.91 16.88 31.90
CA GLU A 440 -12.10 15.49 32.29
C GLU A 440 -12.37 14.62 31.06
N PHE A 441 -11.56 13.59 30.89
CA PHE A 441 -11.63 12.66 29.77
C PHE A 441 -11.35 11.22 30.20
N GLU A 442 -11.85 10.27 29.40
CA GLU A 442 -11.40 8.88 29.44
C GLU A 442 -10.22 8.70 28.51
N LYS A 443 -9.21 7.90 28.93
CA LYS A 443 -8.02 7.69 28.12
C LYS A 443 -8.38 6.97 26.81
N HIS A 444 -8.12 7.63 25.69
CA HIS A 444 -8.44 7.14 24.35
C HIS A 444 -7.43 7.70 23.33
N PRO A 445 -7.14 7.04 22.19
CA PRO A 445 -6.16 7.58 21.24
C PRO A 445 -6.56 8.94 20.63
N THR A 446 -7.83 9.34 20.72
CA THR A 446 -8.30 10.64 20.20
C THR A 446 -7.89 11.83 21.07
N ILE A 447 -7.40 11.61 22.28
CA ILE A 447 -6.99 12.68 23.21
C ILE A 447 -5.47 12.81 23.34
N ASP A 448 -4.71 12.21 22.41
CA ASP A 448 -3.26 12.34 22.37
C ASP A 448 -2.85 13.82 22.22
N GLY A 449 -1.95 14.31 23.07
CA GLY A 449 -1.61 15.74 23.11
C GLY A 449 -2.72 16.67 23.58
N CYS A 450 -3.87 16.16 24.06
CA CYS A 450 -4.96 16.98 24.54
C CYS A 450 -5.01 17.00 26.09
N SER A 451 -5.10 18.20 26.63
CA SER A 451 -5.36 18.50 28.04
C SER A 451 -6.76 19.04 28.28
N SER A 452 -7.33 19.74 27.28
CA SER A 452 -8.68 20.27 27.31
C SER A 452 -9.23 20.58 25.94
N ILE A 453 -10.56 20.56 25.80
CA ILE A 453 -11.26 21.08 24.62
C ILE A 453 -12.25 22.17 25.00
N THR A 454 -12.45 23.14 24.14
CA THR A 454 -13.42 24.21 24.34
C THR A 454 -14.70 23.90 23.59
N LEU A 455 -15.80 23.81 24.33
CA LEU A 455 -17.16 23.68 23.78
C LEU A 455 -17.97 24.94 24.11
N SER A 456 -18.86 25.33 23.21
CA SER A 456 -19.69 26.54 23.30
C SER A 456 -21.15 26.24 22.96
N TYR A 457 -22.05 26.45 23.91
CA TYR A 457 -23.50 26.15 23.75
C TYR A 457 -23.83 24.66 23.51
N TYR A 458 -23.17 23.76 24.23
CA TYR A 458 -23.21 22.32 23.97
C TYR A 458 -24.32 21.55 24.71
N ALA A 459 -24.62 20.34 24.23
CA ALA A 459 -25.59 19.42 24.81
C ALA A 459 -24.96 18.41 25.79
N TYR A 460 -25.80 17.52 26.32
CA TYR A 460 -25.37 16.31 27.03
C TYR A 460 -25.70 15.08 26.18
N LEU A 461 -24.80 14.09 26.18
CA LEU A 461 -24.96 12.85 25.45
C LEU A 461 -25.35 11.70 26.36
N ASN A 462 -26.16 10.79 25.83
CA ASN A 462 -26.44 9.49 26.40
C ASN A 462 -25.68 8.43 25.61
N VAL A 463 -25.01 7.53 26.33
CA VAL A 463 -24.30 6.37 25.76
C VAL A 463 -24.98 5.09 26.23
N SER A 464 -25.02 4.08 25.36
CA SER A 464 -25.61 2.77 25.63
C SER A 464 -24.94 1.69 24.78
N GLY A 465 -25.12 0.42 25.13
CA GLY A 465 -24.47 -0.68 24.43
C GLY A 465 -22.95 -0.61 24.58
N GLU A 466 -22.23 -0.66 23.45
CA GLU A 466 -20.77 -0.61 23.39
C GLU A 466 -20.21 0.81 23.18
N ALA A 467 -21.07 1.83 23.08
CA ALA A 467 -20.64 3.21 23.03
C ALA A 467 -19.98 3.65 24.36
N PHE A 468 -18.98 4.52 24.28
CA PHE A 468 -18.16 4.94 25.41
C PHE A 468 -17.98 6.46 25.48
N PRO A 469 -17.87 7.05 26.67
CA PRO A 469 -17.54 8.47 26.81
C PRO A 469 -16.06 8.74 26.48
N ILE A 470 -15.79 9.93 25.96
CA ILE A 470 -14.42 10.45 25.71
C ILE A 470 -14.19 11.69 26.56
N TRP A 471 -15.03 12.73 26.42
CA TRP A 471 -14.96 13.97 27.20
C TRP A 471 -16.22 14.12 28.05
N LYS A 472 -16.08 14.48 29.32
CA LYS A 472 -17.17 14.56 30.29
C LYS A 472 -16.94 15.63 31.37
N ASP A 473 -17.96 15.89 32.18
CA ASP A 473 -17.90 16.63 33.44
C ASP A 473 -18.73 15.88 34.50
N GLY A 474 -18.04 15.10 35.34
CA GLY A 474 -18.66 14.15 36.24
C GLY A 474 -19.48 13.09 35.51
N ALA A 475 -20.80 13.10 35.71
CA ALA A 475 -21.71 12.15 35.05
C ALA A 475 -22.19 12.62 33.66
N ASN A 476 -21.86 13.84 33.26
CA ASN A 476 -22.34 14.46 32.03
C ASN A 476 -21.35 14.20 30.88
N ILE A 477 -21.80 13.59 29.79
CA ILE A 477 -20.95 13.24 28.64
C ILE A 477 -21.12 14.32 27.55
N HIS A 478 -20.01 14.76 26.97
CA HIS A 478 -19.97 15.81 25.94
C HIS A 478 -19.43 15.32 24.59
N VAL A 479 -18.52 14.35 24.64
CA VAL A 479 -18.04 13.64 23.47
C VAL A 479 -18.06 12.15 23.77
N ALA A 480 -18.57 11.36 22.82
CA ALA A 480 -18.64 9.92 22.94
C ALA A 480 -18.22 9.24 21.63
N GLY A 481 -17.69 8.03 21.75
CA GLY A 481 -17.27 7.19 20.64
C GLY A 481 -18.09 5.89 20.58
N SER A 482 -18.08 5.26 19.41
CA SER A 482 -18.59 3.90 19.19
C SER A 482 -17.80 3.23 18.07
N GLU A 483 -17.52 1.94 18.22
CA GLU A 483 -16.99 1.10 17.15
C GLU A 483 -18.12 0.21 16.65
N TYR A 484 -18.36 0.19 15.32
CA TYR A 484 -19.51 -0.52 14.74
C TYR A 484 -19.11 -1.25 13.46
N GLY A 485 -19.20 -2.58 13.48
CA GLY A 485 -18.70 -3.41 12.39
C GLY A 485 -17.20 -3.17 12.19
N LYS A 486 -16.80 -2.69 11.01
CA LYS A 486 -15.42 -2.30 10.70
C LYS A 486 -15.16 -0.79 10.83
N GLY A 487 -16.20 0.00 11.09
CA GLY A 487 -16.16 1.46 11.12
C GLY A 487 -16.23 2.04 12.52
N ARG A 488 -16.19 3.37 12.61
CA ARG A 488 -16.13 4.11 13.87
C ARG A 488 -17.00 5.36 13.84
N VAL A 489 -17.50 5.78 15.00
CA VAL A 489 -18.34 6.96 15.15
C VAL A 489 -17.85 7.80 16.32
N ILE A 490 -17.70 9.11 16.12
CA ILE A 490 -17.56 10.10 17.19
C ILE A 490 -18.72 11.06 17.14
N PHE A 491 -19.31 11.32 18.30
CA PHE A 491 -20.37 12.29 18.46
C PHE A 491 -19.95 13.40 19.41
N VAL A 492 -19.90 14.63 18.91
CA VAL A 492 -19.61 15.84 19.68
C VAL A 492 -20.91 16.60 19.93
N SER A 493 -21.15 16.96 21.18
CA SER A 493 -22.38 17.65 21.61
C SER A 493 -22.45 19.13 21.23
N ASP A 494 -21.50 19.61 20.43
CA ASP A 494 -21.36 21.00 19.99
C ASP A 494 -21.03 21.06 18.50
N ILE A 495 -21.63 21.99 17.77
CA ILE A 495 -21.24 22.35 16.40
C ILE A 495 -20.22 23.50 16.39
N ASN A 496 -20.14 24.31 17.45
CA ASN A 496 -19.34 25.51 17.48
C ASN A 496 -17.85 25.26 17.75
N TRP A 497 -17.46 24.07 18.23
CA TRP A 497 -16.09 23.77 18.66
C TRP A 497 -15.04 23.84 17.51
N LEU A 498 -15.48 23.73 16.26
CA LEU A 498 -14.61 23.84 15.06
C LEU A 498 -14.79 25.14 14.29
N GLN A 499 -15.60 26.08 14.78
CA GLN A 499 -15.86 27.28 14.02
C GLN A 499 -14.64 28.21 13.96
N SER A 500 -14.38 28.75 12.78
CA SER A 500 -13.23 29.62 12.48
C SER A 500 -13.56 31.09 12.74
N VAL A 501 -14.80 31.52 12.48
CA VAL A 501 -15.24 32.93 12.56
C VAL A 501 -15.00 33.56 13.94
N SER A 502 -15.17 32.79 15.02
CA SER A 502 -14.93 33.25 16.40
C SER A 502 -13.63 32.69 17.00
N GLY A 503 -12.81 32.02 16.19
CA GLY A 503 -11.53 31.43 16.60
C GLY A 503 -11.64 30.28 17.60
N ILE A 504 -12.80 29.62 17.76
CA ILE A 504 -12.95 28.52 18.73
C ILE A 504 -12.07 27.33 18.36
N ILE A 505 -11.89 27.06 17.06
CA ILE A 505 -10.96 26.03 16.61
C ILE A 505 -9.54 26.24 17.17
N ASP A 506 -9.11 27.48 17.38
CA ASP A 506 -7.80 27.85 17.91
C ASP A 506 -7.72 27.86 19.45
N LEU A 507 -8.84 27.61 20.14
CA LEU A 507 -8.87 27.58 21.60
C LEU A 507 -8.48 26.19 22.11
N THR A 508 -7.72 26.17 23.22
CA THR A 508 -7.31 24.94 23.90
C THR A 508 -6.68 23.96 22.91
N ASP A 509 -7.08 22.68 22.94
CA ASP A 509 -6.51 21.64 22.08
C ASP A 509 -7.49 21.23 20.97
N ASN A 510 -8.42 22.09 20.55
CA ASN A 510 -9.47 21.76 19.57
C ASN A 510 -8.91 21.32 18.21
N LYS A 511 -7.87 22.01 17.69
CA LYS A 511 -7.15 21.57 16.48
C LYS A 511 -6.56 20.18 16.63
N GLN A 512 -5.85 19.94 17.73
CA GLN A 512 -5.22 18.64 17.99
C GLN A 512 -6.27 17.54 18.12
N PHE A 513 -7.36 17.81 18.85
CA PHE A 513 -8.45 16.87 19.01
C PHE A 513 -9.10 16.53 17.67
N LEU A 514 -9.31 17.50 16.78
CA LEU A 514 -9.81 17.26 15.42
C LEU A 514 -8.88 16.33 14.62
N LEU A 515 -7.57 16.60 14.63
CA LEU A 515 -6.60 15.77 13.92
C LEU A 515 -6.57 14.33 14.44
N ASN A 516 -6.64 14.16 15.76
CA ASN A 516 -6.71 12.84 16.38
C ASN A 516 -8.02 12.11 16.05
N VAL A 517 -9.15 12.83 16.04
CA VAL A 517 -10.46 12.32 15.62
C VAL A 517 -10.41 11.87 14.17
N ALA A 518 -9.91 12.70 13.26
CA ALA A 518 -9.78 12.36 11.85
C ALA A 518 -8.87 11.15 11.65
N ASN A 519 -7.71 11.09 12.33
CA ASN A 519 -6.77 9.97 12.27
C ASN A 519 -7.40 8.66 12.80
N TRP A 520 -8.11 8.70 13.92
CA TRP A 520 -8.76 7.52 14.49
C TRP A 520 -9.93 7.04 13.62
N LEU A 521 -10.78 7.94 13.13
CA LEU A 521 -11.92 7.59 12.28
C LEU A 521 -11.46 7.02 10.94
N THR A 522 -10.48 7.65 10.29
CA THR A 522 -10.01 7.22 8.95
C THR A 522 -9.13 5.97 8.97
N ALA A 523 -8.59 5.61 10.14
CA ALA A 523 -7.80 4.39 10.34
C ALA A 523 -8.64 3.16 10.78
N SER A 524 -9.97 3.19 10.67
CA SER A 524 -10.88 2.09 11.07
C SER A 524 -10.52 0.74 10.46
N THR A 525 -10.04 0.73 9.21
CA THR A 525 -9.60 -0.47 8.49
C THR A 525 -8.07 -0.53 8.31
N ALA A 526 -7.32 0.35 8.96
CA ALA A 526 -5.86 0.36 8.84
C ALA A 526 -5.26 -0.92 9.42
N LYS A 527 -4.13 -1.33 8.84
CA LYS A 527 -3.33 -2.49 9.29
C LYS A 527 -1.89 -2.13 9.61
N VAL A 528 -1.55 -0.85 9.44
CA VAL A 528 -0.24 -0.30 9.76
C VAL A 528 -0.37 0.68 10.92
N LEU A 529 0.46 0.50 11.94
CA LEU A 529 0.70 1.52 12.97
C LEU A 529 1.99 2.24 12.63
N MET A 530 1.92 3.55 12.47
CA MET A 530 3.07 4.41 12.26
C MET A 530 3.33 5.21 13.53
N TYR A 531 4.56 5.20 14.01
CA TYR A 531 5.08 6.16 14.97
C TYR A 531 6.19 6.98 14.31
N THR A 532 6.14 8.30 14.45
CA THR A 532 7.25 9.19 14.14
C THR A 532 7.33 10.28 15.20
N ASP A 533 8.55 10.68 15.55
CA ASP A 533 8.79 11.84 16.42
C ASP A 533 9.78 12.84 15.86
N TRP A 534 9.87 12.91 14.54
CA TRP A 534 10.74 13.84 13.85
C TRP A 534 10.40 15.31 14.19
N LEU A 535 11.07 15.85 15.22
CA LEU A 535 10.78 17.19 15.76
C LEU A 535 11.09 18.32 14.77
N SER A 536 11.92 18.07 13.76
CA SER A 536 12.18 19.03 12.69
C SER A 536 11.03 19.16 11.70
N SER A 537 10.05 18.23 11.72
CA SER A 537 8.81 18.36 10.97
C SER A 537 7.72 18.99 11.84
N PRO A 538 7.19 20.18 11.48
CA PRO A 538 6.05 20.77 12.19
C PRO A 538 4.74 20.00 11.93
N ASN A 539 4.73 19.03 11.00
CA ASN A 539 3.55 18.27 10.60
C ASN A 539 3.92 16.79 10.35
N PHE A 540 3.56 15.93 11.31
CA PHE A 540 3.84 14.49 11.24
C PHE A 540 3.15 13.74 10.09
N TYR A 541 2.18 14.38 9.41
CA TYR A 541 1.50 13.82 8.25
C TYR A 541 2.26 14.08 6.94
N ARG A 542 3.29 14.95 6.97
CA ARG A 542 4.14 15.30 5.81
C ARG A 542 5.60 14.85 5.95
N THR A 543 5.90 13.95 6.89
CA THR A 543 7.23 13.33 6.97
C THR A 543 7.48 12.41 5.76
N PRO A 544 8.73 12.13 5.34
CA PRO A 544 9.03 11.19 4.27
C PRO A 544 8.32 9.83 4.46
N LEU A 545 8.26 9.33 5.70
CA LEU A 545 7.54 8.12 6.06
C LEU A 545 6.01 8.23 5.80
N ALA A 546 5.37 9.31 6.26
CA ALA A 546 3.93 9.50 6.04
C ALA A 546 3.60 9.67 4.54
N LEU A 547 4.44 10.40 3.82
CA LEU A 547 4.30 10.59 2.37
C LEU A 547 4.51 9.27 1.62
N ALA A 548 5.46 8.43 2.03
CA ALA A 548 5.68 7.11 1.45
C ALA A 548 4.45 6.19 1.63
N LEU A 549 3.86 6.15 2.82
CA LEU A 549 2.62 5.41 3.08
C LEU A 549 1.45 5.90 2.21
N ASN A 550 1.31 7.22 2.11
CA ASN A 550 0.30 7.86 1.28
C ASN A 550 0.48 7.52 -0.21
N ASP A 551 1.71 7.59 -0.73
CA ASP A 551 1.99 7.30 -2.14
C ASP A 551 1.81 5.81 -2.49
N LEU A 552 2.08 4.92 -1.54
CA LEU A 552 1.75 3.48 -1.65
C LEU A 552 0.25 3.19 -1.49
N GLY A 553 -0.57 4.17 -1.10
CA GLY A 553 -1.99 3.98 -0.83
C GLY A 553 -2.27 3.09 0.39
N VAL A 554 -1.34 3.05 1.35
CA VAL A 554 -1.45 2.23 2.57
C VAL A 554 -2.23 3.01 3.62
N LYS A 555 -3.31 2.41 4.14
CA LYS A 555 -4.01 2.98 5.31
C LYS A 555 -3.25 2.67 6.59
N TYR A 556 -2.96 3.72 7.36
CA TYR A 556 -2.25 3.63 8.63
C TYR A 556 -2.96 4.41 9.74
N TYR A 557 -2.67 4.06 10.98
CA TYR A 557 -2.91 4.90 12.15
C TYR A 557 -1.60 5.59 12.54
N LEU A 558 -1.62 6.90 12.75
CA LEU A 558 -0.46 7.68 13.19
C LEU A 558 -0.48 7.85 14.72
N ALA A 559 0.56 7.42 15.42
CA ALA A 559 0.84 7.79 16.80
C ALA A 559 2.03 8.76 16.80
N ALA A 560 1.89 9.94 17.40
CA ALA A 560 2.97 10.93 17.43
C ALA A 560 3.09 11.51 18.85
N PRO A 561 4.31 11.80 19.35
CA PRO A 561 4.46 12.33 20.69
C PRO A 561 4.17 13.82 20.68
N TYR A 562 2.91 14.20 20.84
CA TYR A 562 2.54 15.60 21.07
C TYR A 562 3.00 16.11 22.45
N ASP A 563 3.41 15.20 23.33
CA ASP A 563 4.19 15.47 24.54
C ASP A 563 5.49 14.65 24.46
N ALA A 564 6.64 15.33 24.38
CA ALA A 564 7.97 14.77 24.17
C ALA A 564 8.39 13.69 25.20
N VAL A 565 7.60 13.51 26.27
CA VAL A 565 7.88 12.60 27.37
C VAL A 565 6.94 11.38 27.40
N ASN A 566 5.86 11.35 26.61
CA ASN A 566 4.76 10.41 26.85
C ASN A 566 4.37 9.52 25.64
N PHE A 567 5.18 8.49 25.41
CA PHE A 567 4.88 7.35 24.52
C PHE A 567 3.67 6.49 24.97
N ALA A 568 2.94 6.89 26.02
CA ALA A 568 1.80 6.09 26.49
C ALA A 568 0.68 5.95 25.46
N TYR A 569 0.62 6.82 24.44
CA TYR A 569 -0.33 6.68 23.32
C TYR A 569 0.19 5.76 22.20
N LEU A 570 1.51 5.67 21.99
CA LEU A 570 2.09 4.59 21.20
C LEU A 570 1.75 3.24 21.83
N ASN A 571 2.00 3.09 23.14
CA ASN A 571 1.70 1.85 23.85
C ASN A 571 0.20 1.52 23.85
N LEU A 572 -0.64 2.54 24.09
CA LEU A 572 -2.09 2.38 24.01
C LEU A 572 -2.49 1.87 22.61
N SER A 573 -2.01 2.52 21.55
CA SER A 573 -2.37 2.16 20.17
C SER A 573 -1.85 0.78 19.76
N LEU A 574 -0.64 0.42 20.21
CA LEU A 574 -0.05 -0.91 19.97
C LEU A 574 -0.91 -2.04 20.56
N ASN A 575 -1.57 -1.80 21.69
CA ASN A 575 -2.36 -2.81 22.41
C ASN A 575 -3.88 -2.74 22.14
N LEU A 576 -4.41 -1.62 21.66
CA LEU A 576 -5.84 -1.47 21.38
C LEU A 576 -6.29 -2.23 20.13
N TYR A 577 -5.40 -2.35 19.14
CA TYR A 577 -5.73 -2.94 17.84
C TYR A 577 -4.65 -3.94 17.40
N SER A 578 -5.01 -4.79 16.45
CA SER A 578 -4.06 -5.72 15.81
C SER A 578 -3.47 -5.10 14.56
N TRP A 579 -2.14 -5.06 14.51
CA TRP A 579 -1.36 -4.46 13.43
C TRP A 579 -0.59 -5.53 12.66
N ASP A 580 -0.68 -5.47 11.34
CA ASP A 580 0.10 -6.34 10.46
C ASP A 580 1.55 -5.87 10.39
N LEU A 581 1.75 -4.55 10.39
CA LEU A 581 3.04 -3.88 10.40
C LEU A 581 3.03 -2.74 11.41
N VAL A 582 4.06 -2.65 12.24
CA VAL A 582 4.38 -1.48 13.06
C VAL A 582 5.63 -0.82 12.46
N ILE A 583 5.60 0.48 12.28
CA ILE A 583 6.73 1.28 11.82
C ILE A 583 7.05 2.28 12.92
N ILE A 584 8.29 2.25 13.41
CA ILE A 584 8.78 3.16 14.44
C ILE A 584 9.92 3.97 13.85
N ASP A 585 9.68 5.26 13.71
CA ASP A 585 10.66 6.25 13.36
C ASP A 585 10.93 7.14 14.58
N ASN A 586 12.08 6.95 15.24
CA ASN A 586 12.37 7.59 16.51
C ASN A 586 13.71 8.34 16.48
N PRO A 587 13.82 9.41 15.66
CA PRO A 587 15.03 10.20 15.56
C PRO A 587 15.27 11.15 16.74
N SER A 588 14.26 11.46 17.57
CA SER A 588 14.37 12.57 18.52
C SER A 588 14.15 12.21 20.00
N SER A 589 13.33 11.21 20.33
CA SER A 589 12.96 10.96 21.73
C SER A 589 13.70 9.78 22.38
N PHE A 590 14.22 10.00 23.59
CA PHE A 590 14.95 9.01 24.37
C PHE A 590 14.07 8.02 25.17
N GLY A 591 12.76 8.24 25.23
CA GLY A 591 11.85 7.50 26.13
C GLY A 591 11.30 6.18 25.57
N LEU A 592 11.62 5.81 24.33
CA LEU A 592 11.11 4.60 23.66
C LEU A 592 11.52 3.32 24.42
N ASN A 593 12.64 3.38 25.13
CA ASN A 593 13.18 2.27 25.93
C ASN A 593 12.19 1.70 26.95
N ASN A 594 11.23 2.51 27.41
CA ASN A 594 10.19 2.07 28.35
C ASN A 594 9.19 1.09 27.72
N TYR A 595 9.20 0.94 26.40
CA TYR A 595 8.23 0.14 25.62
C TYR A 595 8.88 -0.97 24.79
N PHE A 596 10.18 -1.22 24.99
CA PHE A 596 10.88 -2.33 24.32
C PHE A 596 10.27 -3.69 24.64
N ALA A 597 9.67 -3.87 25.81
CA ALA A 597 8.98 -5.09 26.18
C ALA A 597 7.73 -5.30 25.31
N GLU A 598 6.90 -4.27 25.15
CA GLU A 598 5.68 -4.33 24.34
C GLU A 598 5.99 -4.50 22.85
N ILE A 599 7.06 -3.87 22.34
CA ILE A 599 7.55 -4.11 20.97
C ILE A 599 8.02 -5.56 20.82
N SER A 600 8.74 -6.08 21.81
CA SER A 600 9.20 -7.48 21.85
C SER A 600 8.03 -8.46 21.84
N ASP A 601 6.98 -8.19 22.62
CA ASP A 601 5.77 -9.02 22.71
C ASP A 601 4.97 -8.98 21.39
N TYR A 602 4.89 -7.81 20.74
CA TYR A 602 4.29 -7.66 19.42
C TYR A 602 4.99 -8.55 18.39
N ILE A 603 6.33 -8.55 18.36
CA ILE A 603 7.11 -9.44 17.46
C ILE A 603 6.86 -10.91 17.81
N ASP A 604 6.81 -11.28 19.10
CA ASP A 604 6.55 -12.66 19.51
C ASP A 604 5.14 -13.15 19.12
N SER A 605 4.19 -12.23 18.99
CA SER A 605 2.85 -12.52 18.50
C SER A 605 2.75 -12.70 16.97
N GLY A 606 3.86 -12.57 16.25
CA GLY A 606 3.94 -12.68 14.79
C GLY A 606 3.86 -11.33 14.05
N GLY A 607 3.89 -10.22 14.79
CA GLY A 607 3.91 -8.87 14.22
C GLY A 607 5.16 -8.59 13.39
N HIS A 608 5.06 -7.68 12.42
CA HIS A 608 6.20 -7.24 11.61
C HIS A 608 6.61 -5.81 11.98
N LEU A 609 7.91 -5.52 11.95
CA LEU A 609 8.45 -4.24 12.40
C LEU A 609 9.42 -3.64 11.37
N ILE A 610 9.25 -2.35 11.09
CA ILE A 610 10.34 -1.49 10.59
C ILE A 610 10.70 -0.53 11.72
N MET A 611 11.98 -0.38 12.05
CA MET A 611 12.41 0.50 13.13
C MET A 611 13.67 1.29 12.75
N SER A 612 13.57 2.61 12.81
CA SER A 612 14.68 3.58 12.76
C SER A 612 14.93 4.09 14.19
N TYR A 613 16.10 3.78 14.76
CA TYR A 613 16.41 4.13 16.15
C TYR A 613 17.92 4.30 16.37
N PHE A 614 18.31 5.46 16.90
CA PHE A 614 19.72 5.85 17.06
C PHE A 614 20.37 5.32 18.34
N ASN A 615 19.60 5.13 19.41
CA ASN A 615 20.13 5.08 20.78
C ASN A 615 20.31 3.63 21.30
N VAL A 616 20.92 2.76 20.49
CA VAL A 616 21.15 1.34 20.83
C VAL A 616 22.30 1.23 21.85
N ASP A 617 23.31 2.07 21.71
CA ASP A 617 24.50 2.22 22.56
C ASP A 617 24.21 2.37 24.06
N ASN A 618 23.12 3.05 24.41
CA ASN A 618 22.68 3.30 25.77
C ASN A 618 22.00 2.07 26.40
N TYR A 619 21.58 1.10 25.59
CA TYR A 619 20.98 -0.16 26.02
C TYR A 619 21.60 -1.37 25.31
N PRO A 620 22.94 -1.54 25.31
CA PRO A 620 23.63 -2.42 24.36
C PRO A 620 23.38 -3.91 24.64
N ALA A 621 22.90 -4.24 25.84
CA ALA A 621 22.56 -5.60 26.27
C ALA A 621 21.04 -5.88 26.27
N ASN A 622 20.22 -4.99 25.68
CA ASN A 622 18.78 -5.21 25.64
C ASN A 622 18.44 -6.45 24.78
N PRO A 623 17.57 -7.37 25.26
CA PRO A 623 17.20 -8.57 24.52
C PRO A 623 16.46 -8.28 23.19
N LEU A 624 15.87 -7.09 23.03
CA LEU A 624 15.21 -6.69 21.78
C LEU A 624 16.18 -6.74 20.59
N TRP A 625 17.42 -6.27 20.74
CA TRP A 625 18.41 -6.24 19.64
C TRP A 625 18.69 -7.63 19.09
N ALA A 626 18.86 -8.61 19.98
CA ALA A 626 19.06 -10.00 19.57
C ALA A 626 17.85 -10.56 18.81
N LYS A 627 16.65 -10.14 19.20
CA LYS A 627 15.41 -10.48 18.50
C LYS A 627 15.32 -9.84 17.13
N LEU A 628 15.83 -8.62 16.95
CA LEU A 628 15.96 -7.95 15.66
C LEU A 628 17.14 -8.48 14.82
N GLY A 629 17.99 -9.33 15.39
CA GLY A 629 19.05 -10.05 14.69
C GLY A 629 20.44 -9.39 14.77
N PHE A 630 20.67 -8.53 15.75
CA PHE A 630 21.97 -7.87 15.92
C PHE A 630 22.33 -7.65 17.39
N ARG A 631 23.53 -7.12 17.62
CA ARG A 631 23.94 -6.47 18.87
C ARG A 631 24.67 -5.17 18.56
N PHE A 632 24.66 -4.25 19.50
CA PHE A 632 25.47 -3.05 19.46
C PHE A 632 26.96 -3.39 19.29
N ASN A 633 27.64 -2.65 18.41
CA ASN A 633 29.10 -2.70 18.26
C ASN A 633 29.76 -1.40 18.75
N ALA A 634 29.42 -0.27 18.12
CA ALA A 634 30.00 1.03 18.44
C ALA A 634 29.14 2.16 17.87
N THR A 635 29.12 3.31 18.53
CA THR A 635 28.55 4.56 17.99
C THR A 635 29.36 5.07 16.82
N PHE A 636 28.73 5.82 15.91
CA PHE A 636 29.46 6.51 14.85
C PHE A 636 30.49 7.50 15.44
N SER A 637 31.72 7.48 14.92
CA SER A 637 32.80 8.37 15.35
C SER A 637 32.74 9.76 14.71
N ASP A 638 32.00 9.85 13.62
CA ASP A 638 31.79 10.93 12.67
C ASP A 638 30.43 10.69 11.99
N GLN A 639 30.05 11.52 11.02
CA GLN A 639 28.85 11.30 10.21
C GLN A 639 29.26 10.61 8.90
N PRO A 640 29.20 9.27 8.80
CA PRO A 640 29.56 8.58 7.58
C PRO A 640 28.39 8.53 6.59
N SER A 641 28.70 8.43 5.29
CA SER A 641 27.72 7.98 4.29
C SER A 641 27.31 6.54 4.57
N LEU A 642 26.06 6.21 4.26
CA LEU A 642 25.53 4.85 4.34
C LEU A 642 25.69 4.17 2.97
N TYR A 643 26.58 3.18 2.88
CA TYR A 643 26.87 2.45 1.66
C TYR A 643 25.96 1.24 1.49
N ILE A 644 25.43 1.07 0.29
CA ILE A 644 24.57 -0.05 -0.09
C ILE A 644 25.45 -1.25 -0.45
N TRP A 645 25.29 -2.37 0.27
CA TRP A 645 26.08 -3.59 0.03
C TRP A 645 25.39 -4.55 -0.94
N ASP A 646 24.07 -4.51 -1.01
CA ASP A 646 23.27 -5.29 -1.95
C ASP A 646 22.29 -4.38 -2.70
N ALA A 647 22.80 -3.65 -3.70
CA ALA A 647 21.99 -2.75 -4.53
C ALA A 647 20.89 -3.47 -5.34
N GLY A 648 20.99 -4.80 -5.48
CA GLY A 648 19.95 -5.62 -6.11
C GLY A 648 18.81 -6.00 -5.16
N HIS A 649 18.90 -5.64 -3.87
CA HIS A 649 17.85 -5.92 -2.91
C HIS A 649 16.64 -5.00 -3.13
N ASP A 650 15.43 -5.55 -2.94
CA ASP A 650 14.17 -4.82 -3.21
C ASP A 650 14.02 -3.56 -2.33
N ILE A 651 14.64 -3.51 -1.15
CA ILE A 651 14.59 -2.32 -0.27
C ILE A 651 15.30 -1.10 -0.87
N PHE A 652 16.13 -1.28 -1.90
CA PHE A 652 16.81 -0.19 -2.61
C PHE A 652 16.31 -0.04 -4.05
N SER A 653 15.66 -1.05 -4.61
CA SER A 653 15.33 -1.09 -6.02
C SER A 653 13.83 -1.11 -6.34
N GLN A 654 12.95 -1.28 -5.35
CA GLN A 654 11.52 -1.42 -5.56
C GLN A 654 10.65 -0.83 -4.44
N PRO A 655 9.57 -0.09 -4.77
CA PRO A 655 9.12 0.27 -6.13
C PRO A 655 9.92 1.41 -6.77
N VAL A 656 10.81 2.06 -6.01
CA VAL A 656 11.70 3.10 -6.50
C VAL A 656 13.08 2.52 -6.72
N ASP A 657 13.62 2.73 -7.91
CA ASP A 657 14.88 2.18 -8.35
C ASP A 657 16.01 3.17 -8.03
N TYR A 658 16.51 3.13 -6.78
CA TYR A 658 17.53 4.04 -6.28
C TYR A 658 18.87 3.80 -6.99
N LYS A 659 19.45 4.85 -7.57
CA LYS A 659 20.60 4.70 -8.50
C LYS A 659 21.96 5.00 -7.91
N ALA A 660 22.04 5.57 -6.72
CA ALA A 660 23.32 5.86 -6.08
C ALA A 660 23.84 4.63 -5.30
N ASP A 661 25.16 4.55 -5.12
CA ASP A 661 25.81 3.49 -4.35
C ASP A 661 25.73 3.71 -2.82
N ASN A 662 25.30 4.90 -2.39
CA ASN A 662 25.21 5.30 -0.99
C ASN A 662 24.18 6.41 -0.80
N PHE A 663 23.73 6.54 0.45
CA PHE A 663 22.99 7.70 0.93
C PHE A 663 23.94 8.71 1.58
N THR A 664 23.75 9.98 1.22
CA THR A 664 24.52 11.09 1.80
C THR A 664 23.84 11.59 3.06
N TYR A 665 24.60 11.67 4.15
CA TYR A 665 24.14 12.12 5.46
C TYR A 665 23.88 13.64 5.49
N GLY A 666 22.95 14.05 6.35
CA GLY A 666 22.67 15.43 6.70
C GLY A 666 23.43 15.88 7.95
N THR A 667 22.96 16.94 8.61
CA THR A 667 23.59 17.42 9.87
C THR A 667 22.53 17.78 10.91
N ILE A 668 21.40 17.07 10.89
CA ILE A 668 20.21 17.42 11.66
C ILE A 668 20.38 17.02 13.12
N TYR A 669 21.01 15.88 13.40
CA TYR A 669 21.17 15.30 14.72
C TYR A 669 22.62 15.29 15.22
N PHE A 670 22.75 15.13 16.54
CA PHE A 670 24.06 14.96 17.20
C PHE A 670 24.48 13.49 17.28
N ASP A 671 23.51 12.59 17.19
CA ASP A 671 23.70 11.14 17.23
C ASP A 671 22.88 10.55 16.09
N ASP A 672 23.59 10.22 15.02
CA ASP A 672 23.00 9.71 13.78
C ASP A 672 22.77 8.20 13.85
N GLY A 673 23.30 7.54 14.89
CA GLY A 673 23.07 6.14 15.22
C GLY A 673 24.34 5.30 15.41
N ASP A 674 24.18 3.99 15.19
CA ASP A 674 25.08 2.97 15.71
C ASP A 674 25.49 1.91 14.67
N LYS A 675 26.73 1.44 14.80
CA LYS A 675 27.26 0.26 14.09
C LYS A 675 26.83 -1.01 14.78
N LEU A 676 26.51 -2.02 13.97
CA LEU A 676 25.87 -3.25 14.43
C LEU A 676 26.71 -4.49 14.08
N THR A 677 26.80 -5.43 15.02
CA THR A 677 27.23 -6.81 14.74
C THR A 677 26.01 -7.67 14.46
N ILE A 678 26.00 -8.34 13.30
CA ILE A 678 24.88 -9.16 12.85
C ILE A 678 24.94 -10.58 13.42
N PHE A 679 23.78 -11.11 13.81
CA PHE A 679 23.61 -12.50 14.21
C PHE A 679 23.20 -13.38 13.02
N THR A 680 23.39 -14.69 13.16
CA THR A 680 23.14 -15.65 12.06
C THR A 680 21.68 -15.76 11.62
N ASN A 681 20.75 -15.17 12.37
CA ASN A 681 19.33 -15.08 12.03
C ASN A 681 18.98 -13.82 11.22
N ALA A 682 19.96 -13.00 10.83
CA ALA A 682 19.76 -11.80 10.04
C ALA A 682 20.85 -11.63 8.96
N THR A 683 20.62 -10.66 8.07
CA THR A 683 21.48 -10.27 6.97
C THR A 683 21.70 -8.75 7.02
N ALA A 684 22.93 -8.29 6.80
CA ALA A 684 23.21 -6.87 6.59
C ALA A 684 22.98 -6.49 5.13
N LEU A 685 22.30 -5.36 4.91
CA LEU A 685 21.99 -4.85 3.57
C LEU A 685 22.78 -3.58 3.23
N ALA A 686 23.20 -2.83 4.25
CA ALA A 686 24.00 -1.63 4.12
C ALA A 686 24.84 -1.39 5.39
N GLY A 687 25.89 -0.59 5.26
CA GLY A 687 26.76 -0.22 6.37
C GLY A 687 27.65 0.98 6.05
N ILE A 688 28.60 1.32 6.93
CA ILE A 688 29.38 2.56 6.81
C ILE A 688 30.66 2.43 5.97
N THR A 689 30.87 1.29 5.33
CA THR A 689 32.01 1.01 4.45
C THR A 689 31.55 0.68 3.04
N ALA A 690 32.30 1.05 2.01
CA ALA A 690 31.91 0.81 0.60
C ALA A 690 31.70 -0.67 0.21
N THR A 691 32.21 -1.60 1.01
CA THR A 691 31.97 -3.04 0.85
C THR A 691 31.58 -3.63 2.20
N GLU A 692 30.87 -4.75 2.19
CA GLU A 692 30.51 -5.48 3.42
C GLU A 692 31.74 -5.77 4.29
N GLN A 693 31.68 -5.33 5.55
CA GLN A 693 32.68 -5.62 6.58
C GLN A 693 32.00 -6.06 7.87
N THR A 694 32.67 -6.96 8.58
CA THR A 694 32.21 -7.42 9.90
C THR A 694 32.12 -6.23 10.86
N ASP A 695 31.02 -6.16 11.60
CA ASP A 695 30.76 -5.14 12.63
C ASP A 695 30.57 -3.70 12.13
N GLU A 696 30.38 -3.50 10.82
CA GLU A 696 30.16 -2.19 10.18
C GLU A 696 28.74 -2.03 9.60
N ALA A 697 27.83 -2.96 9.92
CA ALA A 697 26.47 -2.98 9.38
C ALA A 697 25.56 -1.95 10.07
N VAL A 698 24.56 -1.48 9.33
CA VAL A 698 23.62 -0.43 9.78
C VAL A 698 22.17 -0.76 9.42
N ILE A 699 21.90 -1.24 8.20
CA ILE A 699 20.58 -1.77 7.83
C ILE A 699 20.59 -3.29 7.98
N VAL A 700 19.67 -3.80 8.81
CA VAL A 700 19.60 -5.20 9.21
C VAL A 700 18.22 -5.76 8.93
N LEU A 701 18.16 -6.85 8.18
CA LEU A 701 16.94 -7.59 7.90
C LEU A 701 17.02 -8.97 8.54
N ARG A 702 16.02 -9.35 9.35
CA ARG A 702 15.91 -10.76 9.79
C ARG A 702 15.70 -11.68 8.60
N ASN A 703 16.25 -12.89 8.67
CA ASN A 703 16.20 -13.85 7.56
C ASN A 703 14.79 -14.39 7.29
N ASP A 704 13.89 -14.32 8.27
CA ASP A 704 12.45 -14.58 8.12
C ASP A 704 11.66 -13.35 7.67
N GLU A 705 12.34 -12.21 7.52
CA GLU A 705 11.81 -10.91 7.10
C GLU A 705 10.67 -10.42 8.00
N GLN A 706 10.71 -10.80 9.27
CA GLN A 706 9.77 -10.31 10.26
C GLN A 706 10.11 -8.88 10.70
N THR A 707 11.40 -8.53 10.76
CA THR A 707 11.84 -7.19 11.18
C THR A 707 12.93 -6.64 10.28
N LEU A 708 12.86 -5.35 10.02
CA LEU A 708 13.89 -4.54 9.38
C LEU A 708 14.28 -3.40 10.32
N PHE A 709 15.58 -3.24 10.56
CA PHE A 709 16.13 -2.25 11.48
C PHE A 709 17.12 -1.34 10.76
N ASN A 710 16.93 -0.03 10.96
CA ASN A 710 17.78 1.04 10.50
C ASN A 710 18.52 1.62 11.71
N GLY A 711 19.81 1.29 11.81
CA GLY A 711 20.71 1.86 12.83
C GLY A 711 21.24 3.25 12.47
N TYR A 712 20.86 3.80 11.31
CA TYR A 712 21.04 5.20 10.93
C TYR A 712 19.67 5.87 10.95
N LEU A 713 19.60 7.11 11.43
CA LEU A 713 18.39 7.92 11.30
C LEU A 713 18.11 8.24 9.85
N LEU A 714 17.06 7.65 9.29
CA LEU A 714 16.71 7.85 7.88
C LEU A 714 16.34 9.30 7.56
N ASP A 715 15.89 10.07 8.56
CA ASP A 715 15.57 11.50 8.42
C ASP A 715 16.78 12.37 8.04
N GLU A 716 18.02 11.87 8.21
CA GLU A 716 19.24 12.54 7.75
C GLU A 716 19.38 12.54 6.22
N PHE A 717 18.71 11.64 5.52
CA PHE A 717 18.81 11.52 4.07
C PHE A 717 17.84 12.49 3.39
N SER A 718 18.05 13.79 3.64
CA SER A 718 17.24 14.87 3.06
C SER A 718 17.70 15.32 1.67
N ALA A 719 18.80 14.75 1.19
CA ALA A 719 19.33 15.01 -0.14
C ALA A 719 18.58 14.20 -1.22
N ASP A 720 18.90 14.47 -2.49
CA ASP A 720 18.52 13.70 -3.67
C ASP A 720 19.83 13.27 -4.34
N THR A 721 20.46 12.21 -3.80
CA THR A 721 21.83 11.81 -4.18
C THR A 721 21.86 11.18 -5.57
N ASP A 722 20.76 10.55 -5.99
CA ASP A 722 20.65 9.85 -7.26
C ASP A 722 19.98 10.67 -8.39
N ASP A 723 19.64 11.93 -8.10
CA ASP A 723 19.03 12.92 -9.01
C ASP A 723 17.65 12.49 -9.52
N SER A 724 16.92 11.70 -8.73
CA SER A 724 15.55 11.23 -8.99
C SER A 724 14.51 12.36 -8.92
N THR A 725 14.89 13.54 -8.40
CA THR A 725 14.06 14.69 -8.02
C THR A 725 13.22 14.47 -6.76
N VAL A 726 13.47 13.39 -6.04
CA VAL A 726 12.80 13.03 -4.80
C VAL A 726 13.85 12.84 -3.72
N MET A 727 13.47 13.12 -2.48
CA MET A 727 14.37 12.99 -1.34
C MET A 727 14.68 11.51 -1.05
N ASP A 728 15.95 11.19 -0.86
CA ASP A 728 16.50 9.86 -0.59
C ASP A 728 15.74 9.11 0.53
N SER A 729 15.45 9.80 1.64
CA SER A 729 14.71 9.22 2.78
C SER A 729 13.30 8.78 2.40
N PHE A 730 12.60 9.52 1.54
CA PHE A 730 11.27 9.12 1.06
C PHE A 730 11.36 7.84 0.22
N GLU A 731 12.36 7.75 -0.65
CA GLU A 731 12.54 6.58 -1.53
C GLU A 731 12.87 5.32 -0.72
N LEU A 732 13.77 5.44 0.26
CA LEU A 732 14.12 4.33 1.15
C LEU A 732 12.93 3.89 2.00
N TRP A 733 12.21 4.82 2.66
CA TRP A 733 10.98 4.49 3.39
C TRP A 733 9.96 3.80 2.50
N LYS A 734 9.72 4.32 1.29
CA LYS A 734 8.78 3.74 0.33
C LYS A 734 9.17 2.30 -0.02
N ASN A 735 10.44 2.05 -0.27
CA ASN A 735 10.93 0.71 -0.63
C ASN A 735 10.87 -0.27 0.55
N GLU A 736 11.24 0.15 1.77
CA GLU A 736 11.17 -0.69 2.97
C GLU A 736 9.74 -1.06 3.35
N ILE A 737 8.83 -0.08 3.35
CA ILE A 737 7.41 -0.28 3.65
C ILE A 737 6.78 -1.19 2.63
N ALA A 738 7.06 -0.92 1.35
CA ALA A 738 6.67 -1.80 0.29
C ALA A 738 7.14 -3.21 0.66
N PHE A 739 8.46 -3.39 0.83
CA PHE A 739 9.10 -4.68 1.10
C PHE A 739 8.39 -5.45 2.21
N MET A 740 8.12 -4.83 3.34
CA MET A 740 7.48 -5.54 4.45
C MET A 740 6.02 -5.92 4.15
N LEU A 741 5.31 -5.13 3.34
CA LEU A 741 3.90 -5.36 3.02
C LEU A 741 3.64 -6.35 1.87
N ARG A 742 4.64 -6.74 1.07
CA ARG A 742 4.39 -7.66 -0.06
C ARG A 742 3.72 -8.98 0.38
N PRO A 743 2.89 -9.59 -0.49
CA PRO A 743 2.52 -10.99 -0.36
C PRO A 743 3.80 -11.83 -0.35
N LYS A 744 3.69 -13.05 0.16
CA LYS A 744 4.77 -14.04 0.10
C LYS A 744 4.15 -15.35 -0.30
N LEU A 745 4.23 -15.70 -1.57
CA LEU A 745 3.52 -16.86 -2.10
C LEU A 745 4.36 -18.13 -1.99
N THR A 746 3.78 -19.20 -1.47
CA THR A 746 4.31 -20.55 -1.64
C THR A 746 3.45 -21.36 -2.58
N PHE A 747 4.08 -22.22 -3.37
CA PHE A 747 3.41 -23.12 -4.30
C PHE A 747 3.78 -24.56 -3.97
N THR A 748 2.79 -25.40 -3.73
CA THR A 748 2.94 -26.83 -3.41
C THR A 748 2.16 -27.66 -4.41
N PRO A 749 2.84 -28.28 -5.40
CA PRO A 749 2.17 -29.17 -6.35
C PRO A 749 1.81 -30.51 -5.70
N SER A 750 0.63 -31.03 -6.02
CA SER A 750 0.11 -32.33 -5.61
C SER A 750 -0.37 -33.13 -6.82
N PHE A 751 0.10 -34.37 -6.93
CA PHE A 751 -0.18 -35.24 -8.07
C PHE A 751 -0.32 -36.71 -7.65
N PRO A 752 -1.05 -37.53 -8.43
CA PRO A 752 -1.19 -38.95 -8.13
C PRO A 752 0.14 -39.68 -8.30
N THR A 753 0.49 -40.53 -7.34
CA THR A 753 1.71 -41.34 -7.37
C THR A 753 1.66 -42.49 -8.39
N THR A 754 0.53 -42.70 -9.07
CA THR A 754 0.37 -43.74 -10.09
C THR A 754 -0.64 -43.29 -11.13
N ILE A 755 -0.22 -43.31 -12.41
CA ILE A 755 -1.03 -42.90 -13.55
C ILE A 755 -1.24 -44.13 -14.46
N LEU A 756 -2.48 -44.36 -14.88
CA LEU A 756 -2.86 -45.44 -15.79
C LEU A 756 -3.52 -44.85 -17.03
N LYS A 757 -3.14 -45.35 -18.20
CA LYS A 757 -3.74 -44.97 -19.50
C LYS A 757 -5.27 -45.09 -19.47
N GLY A 758 -5.94 -44.09 -20.04
CA GLY A 758 -7.39 -44.04 -20.20
C GLY A 758 -8.15 -43.45 -19.02
N ASN A 759 -7.50 -43.21 -17.88
CA ASN A 759 -8.10 -42.55 -16.72
C ASN A 759 -7.77 -41.07 -16.70
N ALA A 760 -8.70 -40.27 -16.18
CA ALA A 760 -8.46 -38.89 -15.81
C ALA A 760 -7.87 -38.81 -14.39
N TYR A 761 -6.95 -37.89 -14.18
CA TYR A 761 -6.31 -37.63 -12.89
C TYR A 761 -6.33 -36.14 -12.57
N ASN A 762 -6.57 -35.82 -11.30
CA ASN A 762 -6.51 -34.46 -10.81
C ASN A 762 -5.07 -34.10 -10.45
N TYR A 763 -4.62 -32.95 -10.94
CA TYR A 763 -3.37 -32.29 -10.58
C TYR A 763 -3.72 -31.00 -9.88
N THR A 764 -3.25 -30.82 -8.65
CA THR A 764 -3.57 -29.63 -7.85
C THR A 764 -2.30 -28.85 -7.55
N ILE A 765 -2.33 -27.54 -7.70
CA ILE A 765 -1.32 -26.64 -7.13
C ILE A 765 -1.98 -25.93 -5.96
N GLU A 766 -1.50 -26.22 -4.76
CA GLU A 766 -1.86 -25.48 -3.56
C GLU A 766 -0.98 -24.25 -3.46
N MET A 767 -1.60 -23.10 -3.31
CA MET A 767 -0.94 -21.82 -3.16
C MET A 767 -1.25 -21.28 -1.79
N GLN A 768 -0.25 -20.79 -1.08
CA GLN A 768 -0.44 -20.19 0.22
C GLN A 768 0.24 -18.82 0.27
N ASN A 769 -0.46 -17.82 0.81
CA ASN A 769 0.09 -16.47 0.98
C ASN A 769 0.50 -16.25 2.44
N HIS A 770 1.80 -16.09 2.67
CA HIS A 770 2.42 -15.82 3.96
C HIS A 770 2.77 -14.34 4.16
N GLY A 771 2.43 -13.46 3.22
CA GLY A 771 2.73 -12.03 3.31
C GLY A 771 1.60 -11.23 3.95
N LEU A 772 1.85 -9.94 4.19
CA LEU A 772 0.92 -9.09 4.93
C LEU A 772 -0.25 -8.57 4.08
N THR A 773 -0.13 -8.62 2.76
CA THR A 773 -1.18 -8.20 1.82
C THR A 773 -1.69 -9.37 0.99
N ALA A 774 -2.93 -9.26 0.50
CA ALA A 774 -3.49 -10.21 -0.44
C ALA A 774 -2.68 -10.22 -1.75
N ALA A 775 -2.39 -11.41 -2.28
CA ALA A 775 -1.91 -11.55 -3.63
C ALA A 775 -3.08 -11.39 -4.61
N ARG A 776 -3.00 -10.35 -5.44
CA ARG A 776 -4.00 -10.08 -6.49
C ARG A 776 -3.95 -11.12 -7.62
N ALA A 777 -4.95 -11.04 -8.49
CA ALA A 777 -5.21 -11.89 -9.65
C ALA A 777 -3.94 -12.35 -10.39
N GLY A 778 -3.51 -13.60 -10.20
CA GLY A 778 -2.47 -14.24 -11.00
C GLY A 778 -3.05 -15.26 -11.98
N GLN A 779 -2.28 -15.71 -12.97
CA GLN A 779 -2.66 -16.80 -13.87
C GLN A 779 -1.71 -17.98 -13.71
N ILE A 780 -2.24 -19.20 -13.74
CA ILE A 780 -1.44 -20.40 -13.92
C ILE A 780 -1.86 -21.08 -15.21
N GLU A 781 -0.91 -21.23 -16.12
CA GLU A 781 -1.04 -21.97 -17.36
C GLU A 781 -0.49 -23.39 -17.18
N LEU A 782 -1.28 -24.39 -17.57
CA LEU A 782 -0.83 -25.76 -17.76
C LEU A 782 -0.41 -25.95 -19.21
N ILE A 783 0.87 -26.27 -19.44
CA ILE A 783 1.38 -26.59 -20.77
C ILE A 783 1.48 -28.10 -20.94
N LEU A 784 0.68 -28.62 -21.88
CA LEU A 784 0.69 -30.03 -22.27
C LEU A 784 1.67 -30.25 -23.44
N PRO A 785 2.51 -31.31 -23.41
CA PRO A 785 3.39 -31.64 -24.54
C PRO A 785 2.62 -31.99 -25.83
N THR A 786 3.27 -31.85 -26.98
CA THR A 786 2.63 -32.14 -28.29
C THR A 786 2.25 -33.62 -28.44
N GLY A 787 0.99 -33.89 -28.79
CA GLY A 787 0.45 -35.24 -29.01
C GLY A 787 -0.21 -35.90 -27.79
N PHE A 788 -0.77 -35.10 -26.87
CA PHE A 788 -1.34 -35.54 -25.60
C PHE A 788 -2.86 -35.48 -25.50
N GLY A 789 -3.40 -36.23 -24.52
CA GLY A 789 -4.82 -36.31 -24.23
C GLY A 789 -5.47 -34.99 -23.81
N THR A 790 -6.80 -34.98 -23.81
CA THR A 790 -7.63 -33.79 -23.60
C THR A 790 -7.78 -33.47 -22.11
N THR A 791 -7.65 -32.19 -21.75
CA THR A 791 -8.21 -31.64 -20.49
C THR A 791 -9.64 -31.18 -20.75
N THR A 792 -10.52 -31.28 -19.75
CA THR A 792 -11.82 -30.60 -19.77
C THR A 792 -11.76 -29.19 -19.19
N ASP A 793 -10.70 -28.89 -18.44
CA ASP A 793 -10.51 -27.61 -17.75
C ASP A 793 -9.71 -26.63 -18.63
N PRO A 794 -9.93 -25.31 -18.49
CA PRO A 794 -9.09 -24.30 -19.11
C PRO A 794 -7.61 -24.51 -18.74
N LEU A 795 -6.73 -24.45 -19.75
CA LEU A 795 -5.29 -24.55 -19.51
C LEU A 795 -4.79 -23.38 -18.66
N VAL A 796 -5.37 -22.19 -18.83
CA VAL A 796 -5.10 -21.02 -18.01
C VAL A 796 -6.20 -20.85 -16.96
N GLN A 797 -5.83 -20.83 -15.68
CA GLN A 797 -6.75 -20.54 -14.57
C GLN A 797 -6.26 -19.31 -13.79
N SER A 798 -7.17 -18.40 -13.46
CA SER A 798 -6.86 -17.23 -12.62
C SER A 798 -7.09 -17.53 -11.14
N PHE A 799 -6.30 -16.92 -10.26
CA PHE A 799 -6.47 -17.02 -8.80
C PHE A 799 -6.36 -15.66 -8.12
N THR A 800 -7.03 -15.48 -6.98
CA THR A 800 -6.78 -14.38 -6.03
C THR A 800 -6.61 -15.01 -4.66
N LEU A 801 -5.58 -14.61 -3.92
CA LEU A 801 -5.22 -15.19 -2.63
C LEU A 801 -5.24 -14.11 -1.56
N PRO A 802 -6.27 -14.08 -0.70
CA PRO A 802 -6.25 -13.28 0.52
C PRO A 802 -5.01 -13.55 1.39
N LYS A 803 -4.75 -12.66 2.34
CA LYS A 803 -3.73 -12.87 3.38
C LYS A 803 -4.03 -14.16 4.15
N ASP A 804 -2.98 -14.92 4.46
CA ASP A 804 -3.01 -16.18 5.24
C ASP A 804 -3.98 -17.24 4.68
N ASP A 805 -4.36 -17.10 3.41
CA ASP A 805 -5.29 -18.02 2.74
C ASP A 805 -4.54 -19.06 1.93
N THR A 806 -5.22 -20.17 1.71
CA THR A 806 -4.77 -21.30 0.91
C THR A 806 -5.80 -21.53 -0.18
N SER A 807 -5.35 -21.54 -1.44
CA SER A 807 -6.22 -21.88 -2.57
C SER A 807 -5.59 -22.96 -3.43
N GLY A 808 -6.43 -23.86 -3.95
CA GLY A 808 -6.01 -24.96 -4.81
C GLY A 808 -6.56 -24.79 -6.21
N LEU A 809 -5.69 -24.68 -7.22
CA LEU A 809 -6.09 -24.81 -8.62
C LEU A 809 -5.93 -26.26 -9.05
N THR A 810 -6.97 -26.83 -9.68
CA THR A 810 -6.98 -28.25 -10.07
C THR A 810 -7.26 -28.41 -11.55
N TRP A 811 -6.50 -29.28 -12.22
CA TRP A 811 -6.72 -29.71 -13.60
C TRP A 811 -6.97 -31.23 -13.66
N SER A 812 -7.97 -31.65 -14.42
CA SER A 812 -8.27 -33.04 -14.72
C SER A 812 -7.68 -33.43 -16.08
N ILE A 813 -6.62 -34.23 -16.07
CA ILE A 813 -5.87 -34.61 -17.29
C ILE A 813 -6.07 -36.09 -17.57
N GLN A 814 -6.50 -36.42 -18.80
CA GLN A 814 -6.61 -37.81 -19.27
C GLN A 814 -5.43 -38.19 -20.15
N PHE A 815 -4.79 -39.34 -19.86
CA PHE A 815 -3.62 -39.83 -20.60
C PHE A 815 -4.02 -40.87 -21.64
N ASP A 816 -3.73 -40.64 -22.91
CA ASP A 816 -4.14 -41.46 -24.06
C ASP A 816 -3.06 -42.42 -24.58
N THR A 817 -1.78 -42.16 -24.27
CA THR A 817 -0.61 -42.97 -24.67
C THR A 817 0.13 -43.53 -23.45
N VAL A 818 1.17 -44.35 -23.66
CA VAL A 818 2.06 -44.87 -22.59
C VAL A 818 3.50 -44.46 -22.91
N GLY A 819 4.15 -43.65 -22.05
CA GLY A 819 5.46 -43.05 -22.33
C GLY A 819 6.09 -42.34 -21.13
N ASN A 820 7.27 -41.74 -21.34
CA ASN A 820 7.85 -40.74 -20.43
C ASN A 820 7.28 -39.39 -20.82
N TYR A 821 6.88 -38.59 -19.84
CA TYR A 821 6.19 -37.33 -20.06
C TYR A 821 6.76 -36.24 -19.20
N THR A 822 6.73 -35.03 -19.72
CA THR A 822 7.08 -33.83 -18.97
C THR A 822 5.85 -32.95 -18.99
N LEU A 823 5.24 -32.75 -17.83
CA LEU A 823 4.19 -31.76 -17.63
C LEU A 823 4.87 -30.48 -17.18
N THR A 824 4.54 -29.38 -17.84
CA THR A 824 5.09 -28.08 -17.49
C THR A 824 3.95 -27.21 -16.99
N PHE A 825 4.06 -26.71 -15.76
CA PHE A 825 3.18 -25.67 -15.26
C PHE A 825 3.92 -24.36 -15.38
N GLU A 826 3.25 -23.39 -15.96
CA GLU A 826 3.76 -22.07 -16.22
C GLU A 826 2.87 -21.11 -15.44
N ALA A 827 3.27 -20.79 -14.20
CA ALA A 827 2.61 -19.73 -13.47
C ALA A 827 3.00 -18.40 -14.11
N ILE A 828 2.11 -17.86 -14.93
CA ILE A 828 2.21 -16.52 -15.50
C ILE A 828 1.69 -15.56 -14.44
N TYR A 829 2.61 -15.14 -13.58
CA TYR A 829 2.34 -14.08 -12.63
C TYR A 829 2.64 -12.75 -13.31
N GLN A 830 1.71 -11.81 -13.27
CA GLN A 830 2.03 -10.41 -13.49
C GLN A 830 2.45 -9.83 -12.14
N GLY A 831 3.76 -9.88 -11.91
CA GLY A 831 4.43 -9.40 -10.70
C GLY A 831 5.74 -10.14 -10.49
N PHE A 832 6.45 -9.85 -9.41
CA PHE A 832 7.79 -10.37 -9.17
C PHE A 832 7.80 -11.82 -8.68
N ILE A 833 8.82 -12.58 -9.09
CA ILE A 833 9.19 -13.89 -8.56
C ILE A 833 10.58 -13.75 -7.94
N GLY A 834 10.68 -13.87 -6.63
CA GLY A 834 11.89 -13.50 -5.89
C GLY A 834 12.05 -11.97 -5.83
N THR A 835 13.30 -11.52 -5.89
CA THR A 835 13.72 -10.12 -5.97
C THR A 835 13.80 -9.59 -7.41
N LYS A 836 13.12 -10.24 -8.38
CA LYS A 836 13.17 -9.86 -9.79
C LYS A 836 11.79 -9.60 -10.37
N TYR A 837 11.65 -8.43 -11.01
CA TYR A 837 10.50 -8.10 -11.83
C TYR A 837 10.66 -8.89 -13.12
N GLU A 838 9.89 -9.94 -13.28
CA GLU A 838 9.74 -10.53 -14.59
C GLU A 838 8.26 -10.48 -14.94
N GLY A 839 7.93 -9.94 -16.12
CA GLY A 839 6.89 -10.55 -16.94
C GLY A 839 7.42 -11.92 -17.34
N GLY A 840 7.39 -12.85 -16.40
CA GLY A 840 8.16 -14.08 -16.44
C GLY A 840 7.31 -15.24 -15.96
N THR A 841 7.57 -16.37 -16.58
CA THR A 841 6.83 -17.58 -16.32
C THR A 841 7.56 -18.41 -15.27
N LEU A 842 6.91 -18.68 -14.14
CA LEU A 842 7.38 -19.70 -13.19
C LEU A 842 7.11 -21.08 -13.81
N THR A 843 8.14 -21.64 -14.42
CA THR A 843 8.07 -22.94 -15.10
C THR A 843 8.39 -24.08 -14.13
N TYR A 844 7.37 -24.78 -13.65
CA TYR A 844 7.51 -26.05 -12.93
C TYR A 844 7.52 -27.22 -13.91
N VAL A 845 8.62 -27.97 -13.92
CA VAL A 845 8.79 -29.13 -14.81
C VAL A 845 8.61 -30.42 -14.01
N ILE A 846 7.49 -31.12 -14.21
CA ILE A 846 7.25 -32.44 -13.62
C ILE A 846 7.57 -33.51 -14.67
N SER A 847 8.61 -34.31 -14.41
CA SER A 847 8.96 -35.45 -15.25
C SER A 847 8.32 -36.74 -14.73
N VAL A 848 7.39 -37.28 -15.50
CA VAL A 848 6.78 -38.59 -15.29
C VAL A 848 7.57 -39.61 -16.09
N THR A 849 8.42 -40.38 -15.42
CA THR A 849 9.25 -41.40 -16.07
C THR A 849 8.56 -42.76 -15.96
N LYS A 850 8.42 -43.45 -17.10
CA LYS A 850 7.98 -44.83 -17.17
C LYS A 850 9.05 -45.72 -16.53
N THR A 851 8.82 -46.14 -15.31
CA THR A 851 9.59 -47.21 -14.71
C THR A 851 9.14 -48.52 -15.35
N GLN A 852 9.93 -49.04 -16.30
CA GLN A 852 9.81 -50.47 -16.63
C GLN A 852 10.24 -51.24 -15.38
N LEU A 853 9.26 -51.71 -14.60
CA LEU A 853 9.52 -52.82 -13.70
C LEU A 853 10.09 -53.94 -14.56
N LEU A 854 11.31 -54.38 -14.22
CA LEU A 854 11.90 -55.59 -14.78
C LEU A 854 10.81 -56.66 -14.85
N PRO A 855 10.56 -57.27 -16.01
CA PRO A 855 9.51 -58.27 -16.15
C PRO A 855 9.68 -59.27 -15.00
N GLN A 856 8.61 -59.61 -14.28
CA GLN A 856 8.69 -60.59 -13.17
C GLN A 856 9.45 -61.87 -13.58
N TYR A 857 9.50 -62.17 -14.88
CA TYR A 857 10.36 -63.18 -15.52
C TYR A 857 11.87 -63.08 -15.22
N LEU A 858 12.46 -61.91 -14.97
CA LEU A 858 13.89 -61.81 -14.64
C LEU A 858 14.19 -62.44 -13.26
N TRP A 859 13.26 -62.33 -12.30
CA TRP A 859 13.37 -63.04 -11.01
C TRP A 859 13.25 -64.55 -11.17
N TYR A 860 12.43 -65.02 -12.12
CA TYR A 860 12.36 -66.45 -12.46
C TYR A 860 13.65 -66.95 -13.13
N ILE A 861 14.29 -66.14 -13.98
CA ILE A 861 15.57 -66.49 -14.62
C ILE A 861 16.71 -66.47 -13.61
N ILE A 862 16.79 -65.44 -12.76
CA ILE A 862 17.80 -65.35 -11.69
C ILE A 862 17.63 -66.50 -10.70
N GLY A 863 16.39 -66.81 -10.29
CA GLY A 863 16.08 -67.97 -9.46
C GLY A 863 16.45 -69.30 -10.12
N GLY A 864 16.19 -69.46 -11.43
CA GLY A 864 16.58 -70.64 -12.20
C GLY A 864 18.09 -70.82 -12.34
N VAL A 865 18.83 -69.74 -12.61
CA VAL A 865 20.30 -69.76 -12.74
C VAL A 865 20.97 -70.04 -11.41
N LEU A 866 20.51 -69.41 -10.32
CA LEU A 866 21.03 -69.69 -8.97
C LEU A 866 20.72 -71.13 -8.53
N GLY A 867 19.54 -71.66 -8.88
CA GLY A 867 19.19 -73.07 -8.67
C GLY A 867 20.12 -74.03 -9.42
N LEU A 868 20.47 -73.72 -10.66
CA LEU A 868 21.39 -74.52 -11.48
C LEU A 868 22.82 -74.51 -10.91
N ILE A 869 23.30 -73.34 -10.47
CA ILE A 869 24.63 -73.20 -9.84
C ILE A 869 24.69 -74.01 -8.55
N LEU A 870 23.66 -73.95 -7.71
CA LEU A 870 23.59 -74.72 -6.47
C LEU A 870 23.61 -76.24 -6.76
N LEU A 871 22.90 -76.68 -7.80
CA LEU A 871 22.91 -78.08 -8.24
C LEU A 871 24.31 -78.54 -8.68
N ILE A 872 25.02 -77.71 -9.45
CA ILE A 872 26.40 -77.99 -9.90
C ILE A 872 27.37 -78.10 -8.72
N ILE A 873 27.25 -77.21 -7.73
CA ILE A 873 28.06 -77.25 -6.51
C ILE A 873 27.81 -78.55 -5.74
N ILE A 874 26.54 -78.93 -5.56
CA ILE A 874 26.17 -80.17 -4.87
C ILE A 874 26.73 -81.41 -5.60
N ILE A 875 26.60 -81.47 -6.93
CA ILE A 875 27.16 -82.56 -7.74
C ILE A 875 28.68 -82.62 -7.59
N THR A 876 29.35 -81.46 -7.64
CA THR A 876 30.81 -81.37 -7.51
C THR A 876 31.29 -81.86 -6.14
N VAL A 877 30.59 -81.49 -5.06
CA VAL A 877 30.88 -81.95 -3.69
C VAL A 877 30.65 -83.46 -3.56
N ILE A 878 29.58 -84.01 -4.15
CA ILE A 878 29.31 -85.45 -4.14
C ILE A 878 30.40 -86.24 -4.89
N ILE A 879 30.84 -85.76 -6.05
CA ILE A 879 31.93 -86.37 -6.83
C ILE A 879 33.26 -86.33 -6.05
N LYS A 880 33.56 -85.20 -5.39
CA LYS A 880 34.78 -85.06 -4.58
C LYS A 880 34.76 -85.98 -3.36
N LYS A 881 33.59 -86.16 -2.73
CA LYS A 881 33.41 -87.05 -1.57
C LYS A 881 33.45 -88.53 -1.95
N SER A 882 32.98 -88.92 -3.15
CA SER A 882 33.07 -90.31 -3.63
C SER A 882 34.49 -90.73 -4.01
N LYS A 883 35.33 -89.79 -4.48
CA LYS A 883 36.77 -90.04 -4.73
C LYS A 883 37.60 -90.19 -3.45
N SER A 884 37.21 -89.56 -2.33
CA SER A 884 37.94 -89.69 -1.05
C SER A 884 37.73 -91.01 -0.30
N LYS A 885 36.77 -91.85 -0.72
CA LYS A 885 36.51 -93.17 -0.11
C LYS A 885 37.22 -94.35 -0.80
N LYS A 886 38.18 -94.07 -1.68
CA LYS A 886 39.02 -95.08 -2.36
C LYS A 886 40.51 -95.03 -1.93
N SER A 887 40.85 -94.33 -0.86
CA SER A 887 42.12 -94.52 -0.13
C SER A 887 41.87 -95.32 1.13
#